data_AF-A0A4S8HRU2-F1
#
_entry.id   AF-A0A4S8HRU2-F1
#
_cell.length_a   1.000
_cell.length_b   1.000
_cell.length_c   1.000
_cell.angle_alpha   90.00
_cell.angle_beta   90.00
_cell.angle_gamma   90.00
#
_symmetry.space_group_name_H-M   'P 1'
#
loop_
_entity.id
_entity.type
_entity.pdbx_description
1 polymer ?
#
loop_
_entity_poly.entity_id
_entity_poly.type
_entity_poly.pdbx_seq_one_letter_code
_entity_poly.pdbx_strand_id
1 'polypeptide(L)'
;MKTAGFVALFLILQSSLLSQPANIIITGKVLDNNNTPLAYASITAKHAGTFSNKFGEFLLKLPAGYNPDTLVISFLGYESQKLSISSINTSEILIIKLAKKPVVLQEVIIKPIDPVQLIQNAIANIPLNYYCHPHIMNGFYRIDTKKGDEHIMLSEAVFDIYNYGYDSKKKSQFRLNKMRAIQDEQASHGIDLGLKPKNIFEYDIVKHITESDLFSKSGLKSHWFKLQRIIDYNGVEAYEIIFDQKDGIKKSLYKGKLYIAVNDLAFISIGFTRSPKGLPYAEYGDAGTRALMKLVGIDIDIKRDDFLVNYSKPGNKWVLSGVRNDNTLNFKSNRAYYDFSADIRVDYIVTGIDTVNIKEIADNEMLGNNKFIEYQPGSNERDFWKDYNTILADYNADTIASKIIAKNEAYNLKGKIEKRLQKLPNDKSVRIDSLLSFYHQQGIFNGAALIKQDDHIIFQKNYGLSDRENNVPITSNTQFRIGSLTKTFTSLLIQQLITENKISIYDPVGKFIPGYIHKNITIEQLLTHTSGIPNYTGRQDYLNEIMTREISLPDIVIKFCSDSLAFKPGSVFQYSNSGYVILAAIIENVTNKTYGQALKERIFTPLKMDHSGFALDSINSKGYWYNLPEPAYKIKNVAGAGGIISTAADLLKWDEALYTTRLLPTEKINGLFEPRSEYVDWDAWYGYGWMIDRKLFNQSKKHTLIYHPGTDFGYYTMFLRQPDNKSVIILLNNSGDFPRFDIADLLLDLINQ
;
A
#
# COMPACT_ATOMS: atom_id res chain seq x y z
N MET A 1 19.14 -58.98 37.61
CA MET A 1 19.49 -60.31 37.03
C MET A 1 18.24 -60.96 36.48
N LYS A 2 18.37 -61.58 35.31
CA LYS A 2 17.40 -62.40 34.53
C LYS A 2 16.47 -61.65 33.57
N THR A 3 17.04 -61.53 32.37
CA THR A 3 16.48 -61.40 31.03
C THR A 3 15.50 -62.51 30.64
N ALA A 4 14.41 -62.12 29.97
CA ALA A 4 13.69 -62.84 28.91
C ALA A 4 12.84 -61.76 28.20
N GLY A 5 12.96 -61.44 26.92
CA GLY A 5 13.11 -62.34 25.77
C GLY A 5 11.76 -62.47 25.08
N PHE A 6 11.24 -61.39 24.49
CA PHE A 6 10.06 -61.45 23.62
C PHE A 6 10.37 -60.82 22.26
N VAL A 7 10.50 -61.70 21.28
CA VAL A 7 10.52 -61.41 19.84
C VAL A 7 9.09 -61.04 19.44
N ALA A 8 8.87 -59.81 18.99
CA ALA A 8 7.62 -59.40 18.36
C ALA A 8 7.86 -59.23 16.85
N LEU A 9 7.14 -60.07 16.11
CA LEU A 9 7.07 -60.15 14.65
C LEU A 9 6.63 -58.79 14.05
N PHE A 10 7.45 -58.18 13.20
CA PHE A 10 7.03 -57.05 12.37
C PHE A 10 6.14 -57.56 11.23
N LEU A 11 4.83 -57.37 11.37
CA LEU A 11 3.87 -57.48 10.27
C LEU A 11 3.92 -56.17 9.46
N ILE A 12 4.52 -56.24 8.27
CA ILE A 12 4.44 -55.17 7.27
C ILE A 12 3.02 -55.18 6.70
N LEU A 13 2.13 -54.39 7.28
CA LEU A 13 0.93 -53.91 6.59
C LEU A 13 1.37 -52.75 5.71
N GLN A 14 1.60 -53.03 4.42
CA GLN A 14 1.59 -52.00 3.39
C GLN A 14 0.18 -51.41 3.36
N SER A 15 -0.05 -50.35 4.13
CA SER A 15 -1.09 -49.39 3.78
C SER A 15 -0.60 -48.66 2.54
N SER A 16 -1.18 -49.02 1.40
CA SER A 16 -1.19 -48.15 0.23
C SER A 16 -1.73 -46.79 0.68
N LEU A 17 -0.83 -45.83 0.86
CA LEU A 17 -1.18 -44.41 0.85
C LEU A 17 -1.84 -44.16 -0.50
N LEU A 18 -3.18 -44.17 -0.51
CA LEU A 18 -3.95 -43.54 -1.57
C LEU A 18 -3.51 -42.08 -1.58
N SER A 19 -2.62 -41.75 -2.52
CA SER A 19 -2.35 -40.38 -2.93
C SER A 19 -3.70 -39.71 -3.13
N GLN A 20 -4.06 -38.73 -2.29
CA GLN A 20 -5.16 -37.84 -2.63
C GLN A 20 -4.83 -37.23 -4.00
N PRO A 21 -5.77 -37.23 -4.97
CA PRO A 21 -5.50 -36.64 -6.26
C PRO A 21 -5.11 -35.17 -6.04
N ALA A 22 -4.00 -34.74 -6.63
CA ALA A 22 -3.56 -33.36 -6.48
C ALA A 22 -4.49 -32.41 -7.26
N ASN A 23 -4.77 -31.24 -6.70
CA ASN A 23 -5.47 -30.18 -7.44
C ASN A 23 -4.63 -29.78 -8.66
N ILE A 24 -5.28 -29.56 -9.80
CA ILE A 24 -4.62 -29.02 -11.00
C ILE A 24 -4.53 -27.50 -10.81
N ILE A 25 -3.32 -26.95 -10.83
CA ILE A 25 -3.08 -25.51 -10.75
C ILE A 25 -2.60 -25.02 -12.12
N ILE A 26 -3.33 -24.09 -12.70
CA ILE A 26 -2.98 -23.42 -13.96
C ILE A 26 -2.64 -21.97 -13.63
N THR A 27 -1.40 -21.58 -13.89
CA THR A 27 -0.95 -20.19 -13.80
C THR A 27 -0.66 -19.66 -15.18
N GLY A 28 -0.91 -18.37 -15.41
CA GLY A 28 -0.68 -17.81 -16.73
C GLY A 28 -0.83 -16.31 -16.82
N LYS A 29 -0.63 -15.80 -18.03
CA LYS A 29 -0.75 -14.39 -18.39
C LYS A 29 -1.59 -14.22 -19.65
N VAL A 30 -2.58 -13.36 -19.61
CA VAL A 30 -3.43 -12.97 -20.74
C VAL A 30 -2.93 -11.65 -21.31
N LEU A 31 -2.53 -11.68 -22.57
CA LEU A 31 -1.95 -10.56 -23.31
C LEU A 31 -2.72 -10.35 -24.61
N ASP A 32 -2.59 -9.18 -25.23
CA ASP A 32 -2.88 -9.03 -26.66
C ASP A 32 -1.71 -9.47 -27.54
N ASN A 33 -1.93 -9.50 -28.86
CA ASN A 33 -0.89 -9.83 -29.84
C ASN A 33 0.32 -8.88 -29.81
N ASN A 34 0.18 -7.68 -29.23
CA ASN A 34 1.27 -6.72 -29.02
C ASN A 34 1.96 -6.88 -27.66
N ASN A 35 1.65 -7.96 -26.93
CA ASN A 35 2.12 -8.24 -25.57
C ASN A 35 1.62 -7.25 -24.50
N THR A 36 0.55 -6.52 -24.76
CA THR A 36 -0.11 -5.66 -23.77
C THR A 36 -0.91 -6.53 -22.81
N PRO A 37 -0.74 -6.39 -21.49
CA PRO A 37 -1.58 -7.09 -20.51
C PRO A 37 -3.07 -6.80 -20.66
N LEU A 38 -3.88 -7.87 -20.63
CA LEU A 38 -5.34 -7.77 -20.61
C LEU A 38 -5.82 -7.95 -19.17
N ALA A 39 -6.07 -6.83 -18.51
CA ALA A 39 -6.52 -6.79 -17.13
C ALA A 39 -7.97 -7.28 -16.99
N TYR A 40 -8.24 -8.18 -16.04
CA TYR A 40 -9.58 -8.71 -15.77
C TYR A 40 -10.21 -9.48 -16.94
N ALA A 41 -9.37 -10.13 -17.75
CA ALA A 41 -9.80 -11.20 -18.63
C ALA A 41 -10.41 -12.33 -17.78
N SER A 42 -11.49 -12.93 -18.25
CA SER A 42 -12.17 -14.04 -17.62
C SER A 42 -11.48 -15.34 -17.99
N ILE A 43 -11.20 -16.21 -17.01
CA ILE A 43 -10.63 -17.54 -17.19
C ILE A 43 -11.59 -18.54 -16.53
N THR A 44 -12.31 -19.32 -17.34
CA THR A 44 -13.39 -20.20 -16.85
C THR A 44 -13.27 -21.64 -17.36
N ALA A 45 -13.63 -22.57 -16.48
CA ALA A 45 -13.89 -23.98 -16.74
C ALA A 45 -15.33 -24.31 -16.29
N LYS A 46 -15.83 -25.51 -16.63
CA LYS A 46 -17.26 -25.89 -16.51
C LYS A 46 -17.89 -25.62 -15.12
N HIS A 47 -17.13 -25.57 -14.01
CA HIS A 47 -17.57 -25.22 -12.64
C HIS A 47 -16.52 -24.45 -11.81
N ALA A 48 -15.51 -23.86 -12.44
CA ALA A 48 -14.45 -23.11 -11.75
C ALA A 48 -14.02 -21.90 -12.57
N GLY A 49 -13.65 -20.80 -11.93
CA GLY A 49 -13.20 -19.62 -12.66
C GLY A 49 -12.40 -18.62 -11.81
N THR A 50 -11.67 -17.77 -12.51
CA THR A 50 -10.92 -16.62 -11.95
C THR A 50 -10.80 -15.51 -13.00
N PHE A 51 -10.18 -14.39 -12.63
CA PHE A 51 -9.85 -13.27 -13.52
C PHE A 51 -8.37 -12.94 -13.48
N SER A 52 -7.86 -12.33 -14.54
CA SER A 52 -6.51 -11.76 -14.53
C SER A 52 -6.41 -10.45 -13.73
N ASN A 53 -5.25 -10.19 -13.12
CA ASN A 53 -4.93 -8.92 -12.46
C ASN A 53 -4.59 -7.81 -13.48
N LYS A 54 -4.19 -6.61 -13.05
CA LYS A 54 -3.80 -5.50 -13.96
C LYS A 54 -2.62 -5.82 -14.86
N PHE A 55 -1.79 -6.78 -14.46
CA PHE A 55 -0.66 -7.28 -15.23
C PHE A 55 -1.04 -8.42 -16.16
N GLY A 56 -2.32 -8.79 -16.25
CA GLY A 56 -2.81 -9.89 -17.08
C GLY A 56 -2.56 -11.27 -16.47
N GLU A 57 -2.02 -11.35 -15.26
CA GLU A 57 -1.66 -12.62 -14.61
C GLU A 57 -2.87 -13.24 -13.92
N PHE A 58 -2.97 -14.57 -13.95
CA PHE A 58 -4.04 -15.32 -13.30
C PHE A 58 -3.54 -16.62 -12.66
N LEU A 59 -4.33 -17.14 -11.72
CA LEU A 59 -4.16 -18.46 -11.13
C LEU A 59 -5.52 -19.12 -10.99
N LEU A 60 -5.70 -20.28 -11.63
CA LEU A 60 -6.90 -21.12 -11.55
C LEU A 60 -6.55 -22.47 -10.92
N LYS A 61 -7.30 -22.86 -9.90
CA LYS A 61 -7.24 -24.17 -9.23
C LYS A 61 -8.48 -24.95 -9.59
N LEU A 62 -8.27 -26.19 -10.04
CA LEU A 62 -9.32 -27.14 -10.32
C LEU A 62 -9.29 -28.24 -9.25
N PRO A 63 -10.44 -28.60 -8.66
CA PRO A 63 -10.51 -29.63 -7.62
C PRO A 63 -9.96 -30.99 -8.09
N ALA A 64 -9.37 -31.72 -7.16
CA ALA A 64 -8.97 -33.11 -7.33
C ALA A 64 -10.11 -33.99 -7.89
N GLY A 65 -9.86 -34.74 -8.97
CA GLY A 65 -10.85 -35.60 -9.62
C GLY A 65 -11.83 -34.87 -10.55
N TYR A 66 -11.73 -33.55 -10.67
CA TYR A 66 -12.50 -32.74 -11.62
C TYR A 66 -11.71 -32.56 -12.92
N ASN A 67 -12.15 -33.20 -14.00
CA ASN A 67 -11.55 -33.10 -15.35
C ASN A 67 -12.47 -32.33 -16.31
N PRO A 68 -12.47 -30.98 -16.29
CA PRO A 68 -13.08 -30.21 -17.36
C PRO A 68 -12.25 -30.36 -18.64
N ASP A 69 -12.91 -30.54 -19.79
CA ASP A 69 -12.21 -30.73 -21.06
C ASP A 69 -11.66 -29.43 -21.63
N THR A 70 -12.22 -28.28 -21.25
CA THR A 70 -11.95 -26.99 -21.91
C THR A 70 -11.83 -25.84 -20.91
N LEU A 71 -10.80 -25.02 -21.11
CA LEU A 71 -10.60 -23.71 -20.52
C LEU A 71 -11.02 -22.63 -21.51
N VAL A 72 -11.85 -21.69 -21.10
CA VAL A 72 -12.31 -20.56 -21.91
C VAL A 72 -11.69 -19.27 -21.38
N ILE A 73 -11.06 -18.51 -22.26
CA ILE A 73 -10.46 -17.21 -21.94
C ILE A 73 -11.13 -16.14 -22.79
N SER A 74 -11.67 -15.11 -22.15
CA SER A 74 -12.38 -14.03 -22.83
C SER A 74 -12.04 -12.65 -22.27
N PHE A 75 -11.99 -11.66 -23.16
CA PHE A 75 -11.81 -10.26 -22.80
C PHE A 75 -12.53 -9.38 -23.82
N LEU A 76 -13.17 -8.30 -23.36
CA LEU A 76 -14.02 -7.46 -24.21
C LEU A 76 -13.20 -6.79 -25.32
N GLY A 77 -13.66 -6.90 -26.57
CA GLY A 77 -12.96 -6.37 -27.76
C GLY A 77 -11.95 -7.34 -28.38
N TYR A 78 -11.87 -8.57 -27.87
CA TYR A 78 -10.94 -9.60 -28.31
C TYR A 78 -11.70 -10.89 -28.64
N GLU A 79 -11.08 -11.72 -29.49
CA GLU A 79 -11.61 -13.05 -29.80
C GLU A 79 -11.36 -14.01 -28.64
N SER A 80 -12.43 -14.62 -28.10
CA SER A 80 -12.32 -15.59 -27.02
C SER A 80 -11.60 -16.85 -27.48
N GLN A 81 -10.70 -17.38 -26.64
CA GLN A 81 -9.93 -18.58 -26.93
C GLN A 81 -10.42 -19.76 -26.08
N LYS A 82 -10.48 -20.95 -26.69
CA LYS A 82 -10.75 -22.22 -25.99
C LYS A 82 -9.51 -23.09 -26.05
N LEU A 83 -9.05 -23.57 -24.89
CA LEU A 83 -7.88 -24.43 -24.76
C LEU A 83 -8.28 -25.77 -24.16
N SER A 84 -7.73 -26.86 -24.69
CA SER A 84 -7.89 -28.18 -24.08
C SER A 84 -7.05 -28.26 -22.81
N ILE A 85 -7.66 -28.57 -21.68
CA ILE A 85 -6.94 -28.61 -20.39
C ILE A 85 -5.88 -29.73 -20.38
N SER A 86 -6.15 -30.84 -21.09
CA SER A 86 -5.18 -31.93 -21.27
C SER A 86 -3.90 -31.53 -22.02
N SER A 87 -3.91 -30.39 -22.73
CA SER A 87 -2.74 -29.88 -23.47
C SER A 87 -1.91 -28.84 -22.70
N ILE A 88 -2.33 -28.47 -21.48
CA ILE A 88 -1.66 -27.43 -20.68
C ILE A 88 -0.58 -28.08 -19.81
N ASN A 89 0.67 -27.64 -19.95
CA ASN A 89 1.76 -27.98 -19.03
C ASN A 89 1.62 -27.13 -17.76
N THR A 90 1.17 -27.74 -16.67
CA THR A 90 0.93 -27.05 -15.38
C THR A 90 2.22 -26.67 -14.64
N SER A 91 3.38 -27.15 -15.09
CA SER A 91 4.69 -26.80 -14.52
C SER A 91 5.25 -25.49 -15.09
N GLU A 92 4.61 -24.90 -16.08
CA GLU A 92 5.03 -23.67 -16.77
C GLU A 92 3.95 -22.58 -16.71
N ILE A 93 4.36 -21.32 -16.83
CA ILE A 93 3.44 -20.19 -16.93
C ILE A 93 2.80 -20.20 -18.33
N LEU A 94 1.48 -20.36 -18.38
CA LEU A 94 0.73 -20.35 -19.63
C LEU A 94 0.59 -18.92 -20.20
N ILE A 95 1.15 -18.66 -21.38
CA ILE A 95 0.98 -17.38 -22.08
C ILE A 95 -0.16 -17.49 -23.08
N ILE A 96 -1.18 -16.67 -22.90
CA ILE A 96 -2.39 -16.63 -23.73
C ILE A 96 -2.45 -15.29 -24.43
N LYS A 97 -2.45 -15.30 -25.77
CA LYS A 97 -2.57 -14.09 -26.57
C LYS A 97 -3.92 -14.05 -27.25
N LEU A 98 -4.72 -13.03 -26.91
CA LEU A 98 -5.98 -12.79 -27.58
C LEU A 98 -5.80 -11.82 -28.74
N ALA A 99 -6.33 -12.19 -29.90
CA ALA A 99 -6.38 -11.29 -31.05
C ALA A 99 -7.49 -10.24 -30.84
N LYS A 100 -7.20 -8.97 -31.14
CA LYS A 100 -8.26 -7.95 -31.21
C LYS A 100 -9.27 -8.40 -32.25
N LYS A 101 -10.55 -8.40 -31.88
CA LYS A 101 -11.64 -8.64 -32.81
C LYS A 101 -12.20 -7.26 -33.20
N PRO A 102 -11.75 -6.64 -34.32
CA PRO A 102 -12.34 -5.39 -34.77
C PRO A 102 -13.82 -5.64 -35.03
N VAL A 103 -14.67 -4.95 -34.28
CA VAL A 103 -16.11 -5.01 -34.48
C VAL A 103 -16.40 -4.29 -35.79
N VAL A 104 -16.58 -5.04 -36.88
CA VAL A 104 -17.16 -4.49 -38.11
C VAL A 104 -18.62 -4.23 -37.80
N LEU A 105 -18.99 -2.95 -37.70
CA LEU A 105 -20.37 -2.54 -37.56
C LEU A 105 -21.13 -3.02 -38.81
N GLN A 106 -21.89 -4.11 -38.68
CA GLN A 106 -22.92 -4.39 -39.66
C GLN A 106 -24.06 -3.40 -39.41
N GLU A 107 -24.51 -2.75 -40.47
CA GLU A 107 -25.72 -1.94 -40.44
C GLU A 107 -26.89 -2.87 -40.16
N VAL A 108 -27.26 -2.99 -38.88
CA VAL A 108 -28.48 -3.68 -38.49
C VAL A 108 -29.61 -2.72 -38.79
N ILE A 109 -30.51 -3.11 -39.70
CA ILE A 109 -31.81 -2.44 -39.86
C ILE A 109 -32.57 -2.66 -38.54
N ILE A 110 -32.47 -1.68 -37.63
CA ILE A 110 -33.15 -1.73 -36.34
C ILE A 110 -34.64 -1.57 -36.63
N LYS A 111 -35.40 -2.68 -36.57
CA LYS A 111 -36.85 -2.60 -36.33
C LYS A 111 -37.05 -1.77 -35.06
N PRO A 112 -38.09 -0.93 -34.94
CA PRO A 112 -38.36 -0.17 -33.72
C PRO A 112 -38.63 -1.14 -32.55
N ILE A 113 -37.56 -1.57 -31.87
CA ILE A 113 -37.60 -2.36 -30.66
C ILE A 113 -37.65 -1.35 -29.51
N ASP A 114 -38.75 -1.36 -28.77
CA ASP A 114 -38.85 -0.58 -27.54
C ASP A 114 -37.87 -1.18 -26.50
N PRO A 115 -36.82 -0.44 -26.07
CA PRO A 115 -35.85 -0.94 -25.11
C PRO A 115 -36.50 -1.26 -23.75
N VAL A 116 -37.59 -0.59 -23.36
CA VAL A 116 -38.31 -0.90 -22.12
C VAL A 116 -39.01 -2.25 -22.23
N GLN A 117 -39.68 -2.52 -23.36
CA GLN A 117 -40.30 -3.82 -23.62
C GLN A 117 -39.24 -4.94 -23.66
N LEU A 118 -38.08 -4.68 -24.26
CA LEU A 118 -36.97 -5.62 -24.29
C LEU A 118 -36.47 -5.97 -22.88
N ILE A 119 -36.29 -4.97 -22.02
CA ILE A 119 -35.93 -5.17 -20.61
C ILE A 119 -37.01 -5.96 -19.88
N GLN A 120 -38.29 -5.63 -20.08
CA GLN A 120 -39.41 -6.35 -19.46
C GLN A 120 -39.46 -7.82 -19.90
N ASN A 121 -39.20 -8.11 -21.17
CA ASN A 121 -39.11 -9.48 -21.68
C ASN A 121 -37.91 -10.22 -21.07
N ALA A 122 -36.76 -9.56 -20.93
CA ALA A 122 -35.60 -10.13 -20.24
C ALA A 122 -35.90 -10.47 -18.77
N ILE A 123 -36.61 -9.58 -18.06
CA ILE A 123 -37.09 -9.84 -16.68
C ILE A 123 -38.04 -11.04 -16.65
N ALA A 124 -38.99 -11.11 -17.59
CA ALA A 124 -39.93 -12.23 -17.68
C ALA A 124 -39.23 -13.57 -17.99
N ASN A 125 -38.09 -13.54 -18.67
CA ASN A 125 -37.29 -14.71 -19.01
C ASN A 125 -36.33 -15.16 -17.89
N ILE A 126 -36.26 -14.45 -16.75
CA ILE A 126 -35.37 -14.84 -15.63
C ILE A 126 -35.60 -16.31 -15.22
N PRO A 127 -36.83 -16.83 -15.05
CA PRO A 127 -37.03 -18.22 -14.68
C PRO A 127 -36.54 -19.24 -15.74
N LEU A 128 -36.51 -18.83 -17.01
CA LEU A 128 -36.02 -19.66 -18.11
C LEU A 128 -34.50 -19.65 -18.18
N ASN A 129 -33.87 -18.55 -17.82
CA ASN A 129 -32.44 -18.33 -18.05
C ASN A 129 -31.55 -18.54 -16.83
N TYR A 130 -32.07 -18.39 -15.61
CA TYR A 130 -31.28 -18.44 -14.37
C TYR A 130 -31.67 -19.65 -13.50
N TYR A 131 -30.90 -19.92 -12.44
CA TYR A 131 -31.15 -21.03 -11.52
C TYR A 131 -32.35 -20.73 -10.59
N CYS A 132 -33.47 -21.42 -10.76
CA CYS A 132 -34.69 -21.27 -9.95
C CYS A 132 -34.86 -22.33 -8.85
N HIS A 133 -33.80 -23.11 -8.61
CA HIS A 133 -33.75 -24.07 -7.53
C HIS A 133 -32.61 -23.71 -6.60
N PRO A 134 -32.67 -24.16 -5.34
CA PRO A 134 -31.59 -23.91 -4.41
C PRO A 134 -30.23 -24.34 -4.96
N HIS A 135 -29.19 -23.56 -4.74
CA HIS A 135 -27.82 -23.84 -5.17
C HIS A 135 -26.83 -23.10 -4.27
N ILE A 136 -25.58 -23.57 -4.23
CA ILE A 136 -24.51 -22.90 -3.48
C ILE A 136 -23.60 -22.19 -4.47
N MET A 137 -23.31 -20.92 -4.21
CA MET A 137 -22.30 -20.15 -4.93
C MET A 137 -21.08 -19.95 -4.04
N ASN A 138 -19.92 -20.41 -4.49
CA ASN A 138 -18.66 -20.11 -3.82
C ASN A 138 -18.15 -18.76 -4.30
N GLY A 139 -17.76 -17.90 -3.39
CA GLY A 139 -17.36 -16.53 -3.67
C GLY A 139 -15.99 -16.19 -3.08
N PHE A 140 -15.30 -15.26 -3.73
CA PHE A 140 -14.17 -14.54 -3.16
C PHE A 140 -14.40 -13.04 -3.36
N TYR A 141 -14.15 -12.22 -2.33
CA TYR A 141 -14.05 -10.78 -2.50
C TYR A 141 -12.73 -10.22 -1.96
N ARG A 142 -12.32 -9.08 -2.52
CA ARG A 142 -11.28 -8.19 -1.99
C ARG A 142 -11.82 -6.77 -1.87
N ILE A 143 -11.57 -6.13 -0.74
CA ILE A 143 -11.71 -4.69 -0.52
C ILE A 143 -10.31 -4.09 -0.40
N ASP A 144 -10.07 -3.02 -1.14
CA ASP A 144 -8.91 -2.15 -0.99
C ASP A 144 -9.40 -0.73 -0.76
N THR A 145 -9.09 -0.17 0.41
CA THR A 145 -9.40 1.22 0.73
C THR A 145 -8.13 2.02 0.84
N LYS A 146 -8.11 3.18 0.17
CA LYS A 146 -6.99 4.11 0.16
C LYS A 146 -7.36 5.50 0.63
N LYS A 147 -6.40 6.17 1.25
CA LYS A 147 -6.40 7.61 1.52
C LYS A 147 -5.24 8.23 0.75
N GLY A 148 -5.55 8.89 -0.36
CA GLY A 148 -4.53 9.20 -1.38
C GLY A 148 -3.96 7.90 -1.97
N ASP A 149 -2.64 7.76 -1.96
CA ASP A 149 -1.97 6.53 -2.43
C ASP A 149 -1.76 5.48 -1.32
N GLU A 150 -2.00 5.83 -0.05
CA GLU A 150 -1.81 4.94 1.08
C GLU A 150 -2.97 3.97 1.27
N HIS A 151 -2.66 2.68 1.39
CA HIS A 151 -3.64 1.66 1.75
C HIS A 151 -3.97 1.74 3.24
N ILE A 152 -5.24 2.01 3.56
CA ILE A 152 -5.73 2.16 4.93
C ILE A 152 -6.62 1.01 5.38
N MET A 153 -7.13 0.21 4.44
CA MET A 153 -7.82 -1.04 4.76
C MET A 153 -7.61 -2.06 3.64
N LEU A 154 -7.35 -3.30 4.02
CA LEU A 154 -7.39 -4.45 3.14
C LEU A 154 -8.28 -5.52 3.79
N SER A 155 -9.27 -6.02 3.04
CA SER A 155 -10.12 -7.12 3.48
C SER A 155 -10.29 -8.11 2.34
N GLU A 156 -10.17 -9.40 2.63
CA GLU A 156 -10.37 -10.46 1.67
C GLU A 156 -11.09 -11.63 2.33
N ALA A 157 -12.08 -12.20 1.66
CA ALA A 157 -12.81 -13.33 2.19
C ALA A 157 -13.22 -14.33 1.12
N VAL A 158 -13.18 -15.61 1.48
CA VAL A 158 -13.88 -16.69 0.78
C VAL A 158 -15.12 -17.06 1.57
N PHE A 159 -16.22 -17.24 0.87
CA PHE A 159 -17.53 -17.47 1.46
C PHE A 159 -18.42 -18.32 0.55
N ASP A 160 -19.49 -18.84 1.12
CA ASP A 160 -20.55 -19.51 0.39
C ASP A 160 -21.86 -18.73 0.53
N ILE A 161 -22.61 -18.67 -0.58
CA ILE A 161 -23.98 -18.19 -0.60
C ILE A 161 -24.88 -19.37 -0.91
N TYR A 162 -25.76 -19.73 0.04
CA TYR A 162 -26.90 -20.59 -0.27
C TYR A 162 -28.00 -19.71 -0.88
N ASN A 163 -28.20 -19.85 -2.18
CA ASN A 163 -29.17 -19.09 -2.95
C ASN A 163 -30.42 -19.95 -3.16
N TYR A 164 -31.59 -19.46 -2.72
CA TYR A 164 -32.87 -20.18 -2.86
C TYR A 164 -33.44 -20.18 -4.29
N GLY A 165 -32.75 -19.56 -5.24
CA GLY A 165 -33.16 -19.44 -6.64
C GLY A 165 -33.63 -18.04 -7.03
N TYR A 166 -33.51 -17.71 -8.31
CA TYR A 166 -33.75 -16.36 -8.83
C TYR A 166 -35.22 -15.92 -8.80
N ASP A 167 -36.15 -16.86 -8.76
CA ASP A 167 -37.61 -16.66 -8.61
C ASP A 167 -38.09 -16.68 -7.15
N SER A 168 -37.22 -17.04 -6.21
CA SER A 168 -37.56 -17.11 -4.78
C SER A 168 -37.44 -15.74 -4.10
N LYS A 169 -38.41 -15.41 -3.23
CA LYS A 169 -38.34 -14.22 -2.35
C LYS A 169 -37.59 -14.48 -1.04
N LYS A 170 -37.17 -15.72 -0.78
CA LYS A 170 -36.38 -16.03 0.42
C LYS A 170 -35.01 -15.35 0.33
N LYS A 171 -34.56 -14.80 1.46
CA LYS A 171 -33.22 -14.23 1.57
C LYS A 171 -32.20 -15.35 1.55
N SER A 172 -31.15 -15.20 0.74
CA SER A 172 -30.01 -16.13 0.71
C SER A 172 -29.31 -16.19 2.08
N GLN A 173 -28.63 -17.30 2.35
CA GLN A 173 -27.80 -17.48 3.55
C GLN A 173 -26.33 -17.28 3.18
N PHE A 174 -25.54 -16.74 4.11
CA PHE A 174 -24.11 -16.50 3.95
C PHE A 174 -23.33 -17.31 4.98
N ARG A 175 -22.34 -18.07 4.51
CA ARG A 175 -21.32 -18.70 5.37
C ARG A 175 -19.97 -18.11 5.05
N LEU A 176 -19.29 -17.60 6.07
CA LEU A 176 -17.90 -17.18 5.96
C LEU A 176 -17.00 -18.40 6.12
N ASN A 177 -16.23 -18.74 5.09
CA ASN A 177 -15.32 -19.89 5.15
C ASN A 177 -13.95 -19.48 5.68
N LYS A 178 -13.41 -18.36 5.19
CA LYS A 178 -12.08 -17.87 5.55
C LYS A 178 -11.94 -16.38 5.23
N MET A 179 -11.28 -15.62 6.10
CA MET A 179 -11.04 -14.20 5.85
C MET A 179 -9.73 -13.68 6.44
N ARG A 180 -9.24 -12.59 5.85
CA ARG A 180 -8.26 -11.71 6.46
C ARG A 180 -8.70 -10.27 6.30
N ALA A 181 -8.60 -9.49 7.36
CA ALA A 181 -8.86 -8.06 7.32
C ALA A 181 -7.84 -7.33 8.19
N ILE A 182 -7.38 -6.19 7.69
CA ILE A 182 -6.48 -5.30 8.39
C ILE A 182 -6.87 -3.86 8.05
N GLN A 183 -6.94 -3.02 9.07
CA GLN A 183 -7.35 -1.64 8.97
C GLN A 183 -6.36 -0.78 9.75
N ASP A 184 -5.94 0.34 9.17
CA ASP A 184 -5.17 1.36 9.86
C ASP A 184 -6.09 2.12 10.81
N GLU A 185 -5.95 1.82 12.10
CA GLU A 185 -6.81 2.34 13.17
C GLU A 185 -6.70 3.86 13.31
N GLN A 186 -5.54 4.42 12.93
CA GLN A 186 -5.37 5.86 12.92
C GLN A 186 -5.99 6.46 11.66
N ALA A 187 -5.79 5.88 10.49
CA ALA A 187 -6.19 6.54 9.25
C ALA A 187 -7.72 6.61 9.06
N SER A 188 -8.47 5.61 9.55
CA SER A 188 -9.94 5.61 9.50
C SER A 188 -10.60 6.19 10.75
N HIS A 189 -9.83 6.41 11.83
CA HIS A 189 -10.31 6.88 13.13
C HIS A 189 -11.54 6.10 13.67
N GLY A 190 -11.54 4.78 13.43
CA GLY A 190 -12.61 3.88 13.87
C GLY A 190 -13.88 3.91 13.00
N ILE A 191 -13.83 4.50 11.80
CA ILE A 191 -14.92 4.41 10.83
C ILE A 191 -14.84 3.05 10.11
N ASP A 192 -15.93 2.29 10.18
CA ASP A 192 -16.06 1.00 9.52
C ASP A 192 -16.25 1.17 8.01
N LEU A 193 -15.30 0.70 7.21
CA LEU A 193 -15.37 0.72 5.74
C LEU A 193 -15.54 -0.69 5.13
N GLY A 194 -15.83 -1.67 5.97
CA GLY A 194 -16.04 -3.08 5.62
C GLY A 194 -17.42 -3.38 5.02
N LEU A 195 -17.63 -4.65 4.67
CA LEU A 195 -18.87 -5.16 4.09
C LEU A 195 -19.67 -6.01 5.08
N LYS A 196 -20.97 -6.07 4.84
CA LYS A 196 -21.91 -6.98 5.53
C LYS A 196 -22.47 -7.97 4.50
N PRO A 197 -22.91 -9.18 4.90
CA PRO A 197 -23.48 -10.13 3.95
C PRO A 197 -24.62 -9.56 3.09
N LYS A 198 -25.43 -8.64 3.65
CA LYS A 198 -26.48 -7.95 2.88
C LYS A 198 -25.93 -7.21 1.66
N ASN A 199 -24.76 -6.57 1.78
CA ASN A 199 -24.14 -5.84 0.68
C ASN A 199 -23.71 -6.78 -0.44
N ILE A 200 -23.20 -7.97 -0.09
CA ILE A 200 -22.81 -9.00 -1.05
C ILE A 200 -24.03 -9.53 -1.82
N PHE A 201 -25.17 -9.73 -1.15
CA PHE A 201 -26.40 -10.18 -1.83
C PHE A 201 -26.94 -9.14 -2.81
N GLU A 202 -26.91 -7.85 -2.42
CA GLU A 202 -27.39 -6.73 -3.23
C GLU A 202 -26.60 -6.54 -4.54
N TYR A 203 -25.38 -7.08 -4.63
CA TYR A 203 -24.59 -7.10 -5.86
C TYR A 203 -25.20 -7.97 -6.98
N ASP A 204 -26.03 -8.97 -6.66
CA ASP A 204 -26.78 -9.71 -7.67
C ASP A 204 -28.08 -8.99 -8.04
N ILE A 205 -27.97 -8.05 -8.98
CA ILE A 205 -29.10 -7.23 -9.44
C ILE A 205 -30.23 -8.07 -10.01
N VAL A 206 -29.94 -9.13 -10.75
CA VAL A 206 -30.95 -10.02 -11.36
C VAL A 206 -31.67 -10.83 -10.29
N LYS A 207 -30.99 -11.27 -9.22
CA LYS A 207 -31.64 -11.92 -8.07
C LYS A 207 -32.59 -10.97 -7.31
N HIS A 208 -32.28 -9.67 -7.31
CA HIS A 208 -33.02 -8.62 -6.62
C HIS A 208 -33.75 -7.66 -7.59
N ILE A 209 -34.07 -8.14 -8.80
CA ILE A 209 -34.52 -7.29 -9.92
C ILE A 209 -35.76 -6.46 -9.59
N THR A 210 -36.66 -6.99 -8.76
CA THR A 210 -37.91 -6.31 -8.37
C THR A 210 -37.71 -5.23 -7.32
N GLU A 211 -36.63 -5.31 -6.55
CA GLU A 211 -36.23 -4.36 -5.51
C GLU A 211 -35.27 -3.28 -6.07
N SER A 212 -34.72 -3.51 -7.26
CA SER A 212 -33.78 -2.61 -7.92
C SER A 212 -34.40 -1.25 -8.24
N ASP A 213 -33.65 -0.18 -7.94
CA ASP A 213 -33.96 1.19 -8.34
C ASP A 213 -33.93 1.41 -9.87
N LEU A 214 -33.32 0.49 -10.63
CA LEU A 214 -33.25 0.55 -12.09
C LEU A 214 -34.39 -0.24 -12.76
N PHE A 215 -34.62 -1.48 -12.32
CA PHE A 215 -35.50 -2.44 -13.03
C PHE A 215 -36.88 -2.63 -12.43
N SER A 216 -37.14 -2.12 -11.22
CA SER A 216 -38.50 -2.10 -10.66
C SER A 216 -39.46 -1.28 -11.54
N LYS A 217 -40.78 -1.45 -11.33
CA LYS A 217 -41.80 -0.64 -12.04
C LYS A 217 -41.55 0.88 -11.88
N SER A 218 -41.08 1.31 -10.71
CA SER A 218 -40.71 2.71 -10.46
C SER A 218 -39.40 3.08 -11.16
N GLY A 219 -38.41 2.19 -11.12
CA GLY A 219 -37.13 2.36 -11.80
C GLY A 219 -37.29 2.58 -13.30
N LEU A 220 -38.01 1.69 -13.98
CA LEU A 220 -38.28 1.79 -15.42
C LEU A 220 -39.00 3.09 -15.79
N LYS A 221 -39.88 3.61 -14.92
CA LYS A 221 -40.55 4.90 -15.12
C LYS A 221 -39.63 6.10 -14.93
N SER A 222 -38.67 5.99 -14.00
CA SER A 222 -37.79 7.09 -13.58
C SER A 222 -36.53 7.22 -14.46
N HIS A 223 -36.27 6.23 -15.32
CA HIS A 223 -35.16 6.23 -16.27
C HIS A 223 -35.68 6.32 -17.71
N TRP A 224 -34.87 6.88 -18.60
CA TRP A 224 -35.03 6.69 -20.04
C TRP A 224 -34.01 5.64 -20.50
N PHE A 225 -34.38 4.88 -21.53
CA PHE A 225 -33.56 3.82 -22.11
C PHE A 225 -33.47 4.04 -23.61
N LYS A 226 -32.29 3.76 -24.18
CA LYS A 226 -32.06 3.83 -25.63
C LYS A 226 -31.27 2.62 -26.06
N LEU A 227 -31.83 1.83 -26.97
CA LEU A 227 -31.08 0.81 -27.68
C LEU A 227 -30.03 1.51 -28.55
N GLN A 228 -28.75 1.23 -28.31
CA GLN A 228 -27.65 1.85 -29.02
C GLN A 228 -27.29 1.04 -30.28
N ARG A 229 -27.14 -0.28 -30.14
CA ARG A 229 -26.76 -1.22 -31.20
C ARG A 229 -26.82 -2.67 -30.69
N ILE A 230 -26.59 -3.62 -31.60
CA ILE A 230 -26.26 -5.00 -31.27
C ILE A 230 -24.73 -5.16 -31.36
N ILE A 231 -24.14 -5.82 -30.39
CA ILE A 231 -22.69 -6.10 -30.32
C ILE A 231 -22.43 -7.57 -29.99
N ASP A 232 -21.22 -8.03 -30.28
CA ASP A 232 -20.68 -9.23 -29.67
C ASP A 232 -20.06 -8.85 -28.31
N TYR A 233 -20.65 -9.34 -27.22
CA TYR A 233 -20.15 -9.17 -25.85
C TYR A 233 -19.63 -10.51 -25.33
N ASN A 234 -18.31 -10.69 -25.34
CA ASN A 234 -17.62 -11.91 -24.89
C ASN A 234 -18.09 -13.21 -25.61
N GLY A 235 -18.39 -13.13 -26.91
CA GLY A 235 -18.87 -14.25 -27.73
C GLY A 235 -20.38 -14.44 -27.68
N VAL A 236 -21.12 -13.52 -27.05
CA VAL A 236 -22.59 -13.51 -26.99
C VAL A 236 -23.10 -12.29 -27.73
N GLU A 237 -23.92 -12.50 -28.75
CA GLU A 237 -24.61 -11.40 -29.42
C GLU A 237 -25.60 -10.75 -28.44
N ALA A 238 -25.49 -9.42 -28.26
CA ALA A 238 -26.17 -8.70 -27.20
C ALA A 238 -26.65 -7.31 -27.63
N TYR A 239 -27.83 -6.94 -27.17
CA TYR A 239 -28.33 -5.57 -27.23
C TYR A 239 -27.55 -4.68 -26.24
N GLU A 240 -26.87 -3.64 -26.73
CA GLU A 240 -26.30 -2.57 -25.91
C GLU A 240 -27.39 -1.51 -25.68
N ILE A 241 -27.88 -1.39 -24.44
CA ILE A 241 -28.88 -0.38 -24.06
C ILE A 241 -28.22 0.61 -23.09
N ILE A 242 -28.29 1.89 -23.44
CA ILE A 242 -27.86 2.97 -22.55
C ILE A 242 -29.06 3.54 -21.78
N PHE A 243 -28.82 4.00 -20.57
CA PHE A 243 -29.86 4.58 -19.73
C PHE A 243 -29.33 5.69 -18.84
N ASP A 244 -30.24 6.58 -18.42
CA ASP A 244 -29.99 7.59 -17.39
C ASP A 244 -31.30 7.94 -16.70
N GLN A 245 -31.18 8.51 -15.51
CA GLN A 245 -32.26 9.14 -14.78
C GLN A 245 -32.91 10.25 -15.63
N LYS A 246 -34.24 10.30 -15.60
CA LYS A 246 -35.02 11.39 -16.21
C LYS A 246 -34.88 12.68 -15.40
N ASP A 247 -35.05 13.80 -16.08
CA ASP A 247 -35.03 15.11 -15.43
C ASP A 247 -36.21 15.27 -14.45
N GLY A 248 -36.00 16.08 -13.41
CA GLY A 248 -37.01 16.35 -12.38
C GLY A 248 -37.18 15.28 -11.29
N ILE A 249 -36.52 14.13 -11.41
CA ILE A 249 -36.54 13.08 -10.37
C ILE A 249 -35.65 13.50 -9.19
N LYS A 250 -36.25 13.74 -8.02
CA LYS A 250 -35.55 14.13 -6.78
C LYS A 250 -35.10 12.92 -5.96
N LYS A 251 -34.38 12.00 -6.60
CA LYS A 251 -33.77 10.81 -5.99
C LYS A 251 -32.40 10.57 -6.60
N SER A 252 -31.53 9.88 -5.87
CA SER A 252 -30.25 9.44 -6.39
C SER A 252 -30.40 8.12 -7.15
N LEU A 253 -30.56 8.20 -8.47
CA LEU A 253 -30.68 7.03 -9.35
C LEU A 253 -29.47 6.94 -10.28
N TYR A 254 -29.52 6.03 -11.24
CA TYR A 254 -28.35 5.56 -11.97
C TYR A 254 -28.35 5.98 -13.45
N LYS A 255 -27.15 5.98 -14.02
CA LYS A 255 -26.92 6.01 -15.46
C LYS A 255 -25.94 4.93 -15.84
N GLY A 256 -25.96 4.49 -17.09
CA GLY A 256 -24.99 3.50 -17.54
C GLY A 256 -25.40 2.75 -18.78
N LYS A 257 -24.90 1.51 -18.85
CA LYS A 257 -25.12 0.56 -19.94
C LYS A 257 -25.54 -0.78 -19.38
N LEU A 258 -26.47 -1.42 -20.05
CA LEU A 258 -26.83 -2.80 -19.79
C LEU A 258 -26.78 -3.58 -21.10
N TYR A 259 -26.41 -4.85 -20.98
CA TYR A 259 -26.29 -5.77 -22.10
C TYR A 259 -27.24 -6.94 -21.89
N ILE A 260 -28.09 -7.19 -22.89
CA ILE A 260 -29.06 -8.29 -22.91
C ILE A 260 -28.75 -9.18 -24.10
N ALA A 261 -28.56 -10.48 -23.88
CA ALA A 261 -28.31 -11.45 -24.94
C ALA A 261 -29.49 -11.50 -25.93
N VAL A 262 -29.19 -11.53 -27.24
CA VAL A 262 -30.22 -11.49 -28.30
C VAL A 262 -31.06 -12.76 -28.31
N ASN A 263 -30.43 -13.92 -28.11
CA ASN A 263 -31.07 -15.22 -28.32
C ASN A 263 -31.96 -15.68 -27.15
N ASP A 264 -31.50 -15.52 -25.90
CA ASP A 264 -32.23 -15.98 -24.72
C ASP A 264 -32.84 -14.83 -23.89
N LEU A 265 -32.48 -13.58 -24.18
CA LEU A 265 -32.87 -12.39 -23.39
C LEU A 265 -32.37 -12.44 -21.94
N ALA A 266 -31.18 -13.01 -21.70
CA ALA A 266 -30.53 -12.94 -20.40
C ALA A 266 -29.76 -11.62 -20.23
N PHE A 267 -29.71 -11.08 -19.00
CA PHE A 267 -28.78 -10.02 -18.65
C PHE A 267 -27.37 -10.58 -18.55
N ILE A 268 -26.43 -10.01 -19.31
CA ILE A 268 -25.04 -10.50 -19.36
C ILE A 268 -24.08 -9.57 -18.62
N SER A 269 -24.34 -8.26 -18.66
CA SER A 269 -23.55 -7.28 -17.91
C SER A 269 -24.34 -5.99 -17.70
N ILE A 270 -24.14 -5.36 -16.54
CA ILE A 270 -24.78 -4.09 -16.16
C ILE A 270 -23.68 -3.21 -15.55
N GLY A 271 -23.29 -2.17 -16.29
CA GLY A 271 -22.31 -1.17 -15.86
C GLY A 271 -23.02 0.15 -15.56
N PHE A 272 -22.92 0.65 -14.33
CA PHE A 272 -23.68 1.83 -13.92
C PHE A 272 -22.98 2.65 -12.85
N THR A 273 -23.38 3.91 -12.76
CA THR A 273 -22.92 4.86 -11.74
C THR A 273 -24.08 5.78 -11.37
N ARG A 274 -23.95 6.57 -10.31
CA ARG A 274 -24.96 7.57 -9.97
C ARG A 274 -25.07 8.61 -11.07
N SER A 275 -26.30 8.91 -11.47
CA SER A 275 -26.55 10.00 -12.41
C SER A 275 -26.13 11.33 -11.78
N PRO A 276 -25.43 12.22 -12.49
CA PRO A 276 -25.15 13.57 -12.00
C PRO A 276 -26.40 14.32 -11.55
N LYS A 277 -27.55 14.01 -12.14
CA LYS A 277 -28.87 14.57 -11.80
C LYS A 277 -29.35 14.16 -10.41
N GLY A 278 -28.91 13.00 -9.95
CA GLY A 278 -29.29 12.40 -8.66
C GLY A 278 -28.25 12.57 -7.55
N LEU A 279 -27.04 13.03 -7.86
CA LEU A 279 -25.96 13.21 -6.88
C LEU A 279 -26.33 14.13 -5.70
N PRO A 280 -27.06 15.26 -5.88
CA PRO A 280 -27.49 16.10 -4.76
C PRO A 280 -28.43 15.41 -3.77
N TYR A 281 -29.03 14.28 -4.15
CA TYR A 281 -29.94 13.48 -3.34
C TYR A 281 -29.29 12.17 -2.85
N ALA A 282 -27.98 11.99 -3.06
CA ALA A 282 -27.26 10.80 -2.66
C ALA A 282 -27.00 10.82 -1.16
N GLU A 283 -27.33 9.73 -0.48
CA GLU A 283 -27.11 9.56 0.95
C GLU A 283 -26.32 8.27 1.18
N TYR A 284 -25.23 8.35 1.96
CA TYR A 284 -24.43 7.19 2.32
C TYR A 284 -24.98 6.50 3.57
N GLY A 285 -24.96 5.16 3.58
CA GLY A 285 -25.36 4.33 4.71
C GLY A 285 -26.88 4.27 4.92
N ASP A 286 -27.33 3.44 5.86
CA ASP A 286 -28.74 3.40 6.27
C ASP A 286 -29.09 4.55 7.24
N ALA A 287 -30.37 4.70 7.59
CA ALA A 287 -30.82 5.79 8.46
C ALA A 287 -30.11 5.79 9.83
N GLY A 288 -29.73 4.62 10.34
CA GLY A 288 -28.97 4.48 11.58
C GLY A 288 -27.54 4.98 11.43
N THR A 289 -26.85 4.57 10.34
CA THR A 289 -25.51 5.09 10.02
C THR A 289 -25.51 6.61 9.88
N ARG A 290 -26.49 7.19 9.17
CA ARG A 290 -26.56 8.64 8.98
C ARG A 290 -26.80 9.39 10.29
N ALA A 291 -27.67 8.87 11.15
CA ALA A 291 -27.91 9.45 12.47
C ALA A 291 -26.64 9.43 13.33
N LEU A 292 -25.89 8.32 13.32
CA LEU A 292 -24.63 8.18 14.05
C LEU A 292 -23.57 9.16 13.55
N MET A 293 -23.34 9.23 12.24
CA MET A 293 -22.33 10.12 11.64
C MET A 293 -22.62 11.59 11.95
N LYS A 294 -23.90 11.99 11.85
CA LYS A 294 -24.32 13.35 12.22
C LYS A 294 -24.08 13.66 13.70
N LEU A 295 -24.29 12.69 14.61
CA LEU A 295 -24.05 12.87 16.05
C LEU A 295 -22.56 13.09 16.37
N VAL A 296 -21.66 12.48 15.61
CA VAL A 296 -20.21 12.67 15.76
C VAL A 296 -19.66 13.84 14.91
N GLY A 297 -20.52 14.57 14.21
CA GLY A 297 -20.17 15.75 13.41
C GLY A 297 -19.41 15.40 12.14
N ILE A 298 -19.80 14.31 11.47
CA ILE A 298 -19.22 13.85 10.20
C ILE A 298 -20.32 13.83 9.13
N ASP A 299 -20.08 14.53 8.02
CA ASP A 299 -20.89 14.46 6.81
C ASP A 299 -20.16 13.63 5.75
N ILE A 300 -20.87 12.76 5.03
CA ILE A 300 -20.28 11.87 4.02
C ILE A 300 -20.86 12.18 2.65
N ASP A 301 -20.02 12.68 1.74
CA ASP A 301 -20.38 12.85 0.33
C ASP A 301 -19.97 11.60 -0.47
N ILE A 302 -20.87 11.13 -1.34
CA ILE A 302 -20.51 10.16 -2.38
C ILE A 302 -20.02 10.92 -3.61
N LYS A 303 -18.75 10.75 -4.00
CA LYS A 303 -18.15 11.37 -5.21
C LYS A 303 -18.16 10.46 -6.42
N ARG A 304 -17.92 9.16 -6.19
CA ARG A 304 -17.94 8.11 -7.22
C ARG A 304 -18.60 6.87 -6.63
N ASP A 305 -19.35 6.14 -7.46
CA ASP A 305 -20.05 4.91 -7.07
C ASP A 305 -20.29 4.06 -8.32
N ASP A 306 -19.19 3.60 -8.91
CA ASP A 306 -19.18 2.91 -10.19
C ASP A 306 -19.30 1.41 -9.96
N PHE A 307 -20.21 0.77 -10.69
CA PHE A 307 -20.45 -0.67 -10.63
C PHE A 307 -20.29 -1.30 -12.01
N LEU A 308 -19.69 -2.48 -12.05
CA LEU A 308 -19.73 -3.39 -13.18
C LEU A 308 -20.12 -4.78 -12.69
N VAL A 309 -21.34 -5.19 -13.00
CA VAL A 309 -21.92 -6.49 -12.62
C VAL A 309 -21.94 -7.38 -13.85
N ASN A 310 -21.31 -8.55 -13.76
CA ASN A 310 -21.21 -9.50 -14.88
C ASN A 310 -21.88 -10.83 -14.53
N TYR A 311 -22.51 -11.42 -15.54
CA TYR A 311 -23.13 -12.73 -15.47
C TYR A 311 -22.43 -13.67 -16.45
N SER A 312 -22.33 -14.95 -16.09
CA SER A 312 -21.82 -16.00 -16.98
C SER A 312 -22.77 -17.18 -17.00
N LYS A 313 -22.59 -18.09 -17.96
CA LYS A 313 -23.43 -19.27 -18.16
C LYS A 313 -22.60 -20.56 -17.97
N PRO A 314 -22.20 -20.92 -16.74
CA PRO A 314 -21.48 -22.17 -16.48
C PRO A 314 -22.44 -23.35 -16.66
N GLY A 315 -22.49 -23.90 -17.88
CA GLY A 315 -23.49 -24.89 -18.29
C GLY A 315 -24.66 -24.24 -19.03
N ASN A 316 -25.90 -24.50 -18.59
CA ASN A 316 -27.11 -24.10 -19.33
C ASN A 316 -27.87 -22.91 -18.72
N LYS A 317 -27.46 -22.43 -17.54
CA LYS A 317 -28.14 -21.34 -16.82
C LYS A 317 -27.16 -20.22 -16.49
N TRP A 318 -27.67 -18.99 -16.54
CA TRP A 318 -26.95 -17.78 -16.18
C TRP A 318 -26.92 -17.59 -14.67
N VAL A 319 -25.85 -16.98 -14.19
CA VAL A 319 -25.59 -16.70 -12.78
C VAL A 319 -24.61 -15.55 -12.68
N LEU A 320 -24.63 -14.83 -11.56
CA LEU A 320 -23.63 -13.81 -11.29
C LEU A 320 -22.23 -14.43 -11.36
N SER A 321 -21.31 -13.77 -12.06
CA SER A 321 -19.92 -14.22 -12.20
C SER A 321 -18.94 -13.32 -11.46
N GLY A 322 -19.25 -12.03 -11.36
CA GLY A 322 -18.43 -11.11 -10.59
C GLY A 322 -18.93 -9.68 -10.62
N VAL A 323 -18.48 -8.90 -9.65
CA VAL A 323 -18.80 -7.49 -9.47
C VAL A 323 -17.53 -6.72 -9.18
N ARG A 324 -17.39 -5.57 -9.85
CA ARG A 324 -16.49 -4.51 -9.43
C ARG A 324 -17.30 -3.34 -8.92
N ASN A 325 -16.91 -2.80 -7.77
CA ASN A 325 -17.38 -1.52 -7.29
C ASN A 325 -16.21 -0.60 -6.98
N ASP A 326 -16.14 0.56 -7.64
CA ASP A 326 -15.18 1.62 -7.37
C ASP A 326 -15.92 2.82 -6.80
N ASN A 327 -15.78 3.05 -5.49
CA ASN A 327 -16.45 4.10 -4.75
C ASN A 327 -15.42 5.13 -4.23
N THR A 328 -15.82 6.40 -4.18
CA THR A 328 -15.06 7.46 -3.51
C THR A 328 -15.97 8.18 -2.55
N LEU A 329 -15.67 8.09 -1.25
CA LEU A 329 -16.37 8.77 -0.17
C LEU A 329 -15.53 9.94 0.33
N ASN A 330 -16.16 11.08 0.57
CA ASN A 330 -15.51 12.21 1.22
C ASN A 330 -16.12 12.45 2.59
N PHE A 331 -15.35 12.19 3.65
CA PHE A 331 -15.70 12.45 5.03
C PHE A 331 -15.33 13.89 5.34
N LYS A 332 -16.31 14.69 5.78
CA LYS A 332 -16.13 16.09 6.15
C LYS A 332 -16.43 16.26 7.62
N SER A 333 -15.53 16.94 8.34
CA SER A 333 -15.74 17.28 9.74
C SER A 333 -14.95 18.53 10.11
N ASN A 334 -15.43 19.26 11.12
CA ASN A 334 -14.63 20.33 11.75
C ASN A 334 -13.42 19.78 12.53
N ARG A 335 -13.38 18.47 12.75
CA ARG A 335 -12.25 17.76 13.36
C ARG A 335 -11.34 17.28 12.23
N ALA A 336 -10.21 17.95 12.04
CA ALA A 336 -9.30 17.73 10.91
C ALA A 336 -8.94 16.25 10.63
N TYR A 337 -8.92 15.43 11.67
CA TYR A 337 -8.61 14.01 11.55
C TYR A 337 -9.75 13.19 10.89
N TYR A 338 -11.02 13.58 11.07
CA TYR A 338 -12.17 13.01 10.35
C TYR A 338 -12.44 13.65 8.98
N ASP A 339 -11.61 14.60 8.53
CA ASP A 339 -11.71 15.24 7.22
C ASP A 339 -10.76 14.55 6.23
N PHE A 340 -11.30 13.64 5.40
CA PHE A 340 -10.52 12.89 4.42
C PHE A 340 -11.37 12.28 3.32
N SER A 341 -10.74 11.99 2.18
CA SER A 341 -11.32 11.17 1.11
C SER A 341 -10.84 9.72 1.22
N ALA A 342 -11.76 8.78 1.01
CA ALA A 342 -11.47 7.35 0.93
C ALA A 342 -11.87 6.82 -0.45
N ASP A 343 -10.91 6.26 -1.17
CA ASP A 343 -11.14 5.51 -2.40
C ASP A 343 -11.27 4.03 -2.03
N ILE A 344 -12.45 3.46 -2.24
CA ILE A 344 -12.79 2.10 -1.88
C ILE A 344 -13.02 1.31 -3.16
N ARG A 345 -12.32 0.19 -3.28
CA ARG A 345 -12.51 -0.76 -4.37
C ARG A 345 -12.91 -2.11 -3.84
N VAL A 346 -14.00 -2.65 -4.38
CA VAL A 346 -14.46 -4.01 -4.12
C VAL A 346 -14.40 -4.80 -5.42
N ASP A 347 -13.62 -5.88 -5.43
CA ASP A 347 -13.65 -6.90 -6.50
C ASP A 347 -14.23 -8.19 -5.91
N TYR A 348 -15.40 -8.62 -6.39
CA TYR A 348 -16.10 -9.85 -6.00
C TYR A 348 -16.20 -10.79 -7.20
N ILE A 349 -15.90 -12.07 -7.00
CA ILE A 349 -16.00 -13.11 -8.03
C ILE A 349 -16.71 -14.35 -7.51
N VAL A 350 -17.47 -15.00 -8.38
CA VAL A 350 -18.04 -16.33 -8.15
C VAL A 350 -17.06 -17.35 -8.70
N THR A 351 -16.51 -18.17 -7.81
CA THR A 351 -15.42 -19.11 -8.11
C THR A 351 -15.91 -20.51 -8.38
N GLY A 352 -17.15 -20.83 -8.00
CA GLY A 352 -17.77 -22.14 -8.18
C GLY A 352 -19.27 -22.12 -7.90
N ILE A 353 -19.98 -23.12 -8.43
CA ILE A 353 -21.42 -23.32 -8.22
C ILE A 353 -21.68 -24.81 -8.02
N ASP A 354 -22.35 -25.15 -6.91
CA ASP A 354 -22.81 -26.50 -6.60
C ASP A 354 -24.34 -26.59 -6.71
N THR A 355 -24.79 -27.52 -7.56
CA THR A 355 -26.21 -27.81 -7.80
C THR A 355 -26.59 -29.26 -7.44
N VAL A 356 -25.68 -30.04 -6.87
CA VAL A 356 -25.86 -31.48 -6.62
C VAL A 356 -26.04 -31.75 -5.12
N ASN A 357 -25.10 -31.28 -4.29
CA ASN A 357 -25.08 -31.58 -2.85
C ASN A 357 -25.53 -30.37 -2.03
N ILE A 358 -26.77 -29.96 -2.24
CA ILE A 358 -27.30 -28.70 -1.70
C ILE A 358 -27.92 -28.94 -0.33
N LYS A 359 -27.31 -28.40 0.73
CA LYS A 359 -27.87 -28.33 2.09
C LYS A 359 -27.91 -26.89 2.56
N GLU A 360 -29.00 -26.51 3.22
CA GLU A 360 -29.10 -25.21 3.88
C GLU A 360 -27.97 -25.07 4.91
N ILE A 361 -27.46 -23.85 5.07
CA ILE A 361 -26.38 -23.53 6.00
C ILE A 361 -26.97 -23.62 7.41
N ALA A 362 -26.31 -24.38 8.29
CA ALA A 362 -26.74 -24.50 9.67
C ALA A 362 -26.66 -23.15 10.40
N ASP A 363 -27.56 -22.89 11.35
CA ASP A 363 -27.65 -21.59 12.05
C ASP A 363 -26.34 -21.17 12.74
N ASN A 364 -25.54 -22.13 13.21
CA ASN A 364 -24.25 -21.89 13.85
C ASN A 364 -23.10 -21.59 12.86
N GLU A 365 -23.29 -21.88 11.56
CA GLU A 365 -22.35 -21.56 10.48
C GLU A 365 -22.74 -20.27 9.74
N MET A 366 -23.97 -19.80 9.93
CA MET A 366 -24.51 -18.64 9.22
C MET A 366 -24.03 -17.32 9.82
N LEU A 367 -23.48 -16.44 8.98
CA LEU A 367 -23.19 -15.06 9.38
C LEU A 367 -24.38 -14.15 9.10
N GLY A 368 -24.91 -13.51 10.14
CA GLY A 368 -26.08 -12.65 10.04
C GLY A 368 -25.86 -11.40 9.17
N ASN A 369 -26.89 -11.02 8.42
CA ASN A 369 -26.85 -9.97 7.37
C ASN A 369 -26.38 -8.57 7.81
N ASN A 370 -26.41 -8.26 9.10
CA ASN A 370 -26.01 -6.96 9.64
C ASN A 370 -24.66 -6.99 10.37
N LYS A 371 -24.01 -8.15 10.47
CA LYS A 371 -22.67 -8.27 11.04
C LYS A 371 -21.62 -7.93 9.98
N PHE A 372 -20.61 -7.15 10.36
CA PHE A 372 -19.47 -6.90 9.51
C PHE A 372 -18.66 -8.19 9.32
N ILE A 373 -18.29 -8.47 8.08
CA ILE A 373 -17.47 -9.63 7.74
C ILE A 373 -16.07 -9.44 8.34
N GLU A 374 -15.54 -8.21 8.25
CA GLU A 374 -14.20 -7.80 8.72
C GLU A 374 -14.00 -7.97 10.24
N TYR A 375 -15.07 -8.12 11.01
CA TYR A 375 -15.04 -8.31 12.46
C TYR A 375 -15.18 -9.76 12.90
N GLN A 376 -15.17 -10.69 11.95
CA GLN A 376 -15.14 -12.11 12.26
C GLN A 376 -13.69 -12.58 12.46
N PRO A 377 -13.47 -13.71 13.17
CA PRO A 377 -12.13 -14.28 13.32
C PRO A 377 -11.47 -14.57 11.97
N GLY A 378 -10.20 -14.16 11.82
CA GLY A 378 -9.40 -14.33 10.61
C GLY A 378 -7.92 -14.60 10.92
N SER A 379 -7.10 -14.83 9.89
CA SER A 379 -5.64 -15.03 10.01
C SER A 379 -4.90 -14.36 8.84
N ASN A 380 -3.61 -14.03 9.01
CA ASN A 380 -2.75 -13.32 8.05
C ASN A 380 -1.52 -14.16 7.61
N GLU A 381 -1.65 -15.48 7.55
CA GLU A 381 -0.53 -16.39 7.18
C GLU A 381 -0.05 -16.24 5.72
N ARG A 382 1.18 -16.66 5.39
CA ARG A 382 1.75 -16.49 4.02
C ARG A 382 1.05 -17.33 2.95
N ASP A 383 0.65 -18.56 3.26
CA ASP A 383 -0.03 -19.46 2.30
C ASP A 383 -1.56 -19.41 2.45
N PHE A 384 -2.08 -18.25 2.85
CA PHE A 384 -3.46 -18.11 3.33
C PHE A 384 -4.50 -18.63 2.34
N TRP A 385 -4.30 -18.37 1.05
CA TRP A 385 -5.24 -18.72 -0.01
C TRP A 385 -4.90 -20.00 -0.76
N LYS A 386 -3.95 -20.82 -0.27
CA LYS A 386 -3.45 -22.00 -1.01
C LYS A 386 -4.54 -22.99 -1.47
N ASP A 387 -5.67 -23.04 -0.78
CA ASP A 387 -6.77 -23.98 -1.09
C ASP A 387 -7.93 -23.35 -1.90
N TYR A 388 -7.83 -22.06 -2.27
CA TYR A 388 -8.94 -21.32 -2.90
C TYR A 388 -8.57 -20.65 -4.22
N ASN A 389 -9.56 -20.52 -5.11
CA ASN A 389 -9.51 -19.60 -6.26
C ASN A 389 -9.74 -18.17 -5.76
N THR A 390 -8.83 -17.26 -6.12
CA THR A 390 -8.90 -15.85 -5.71
C THR A 390 -8.48 -14.96 -6.87
N ILE A 391 -8.76 -13.66 -6.75
CA ILE A 391 -8.23 -12.65 -7.67
C ILE A 391 -6.80 -12.33 -7.24
N LEU A 392 -5.84 -12.39 -8.17
CA LEU A 392 -4.47 -11.96 -7.87
C LEU A 392 -4.44 -10.46 -7.59
N ALA A 393 -3.72 -10.06 -6.54
CA ALA A 393 -3.59 -8.64 -6.19
C ALA A 393 -2.67 -7.92 -7.16
N ASP A 394 -2.93 -6.63 -7.34
CA ASP A 394 -2.11 -5.70 -8.14
C ASP A 394 -0.89 -5.17 -7.36
N TYR A 395 -0.72 -5.66 -6.13
CA TYR A 395 0.23 -5.22 -5.10
C TYR A 395 0.53 -6.37 -4.13
N ASN A 396 1.60 -6.23 -3.34
CA ASN A 396 1.94 -7.20 -2.30
C ASN A 396 1.10 -6.94 -1.04
N ALA A 397 -0.05 -7.62 -0.94
CA ALA A 397 -0.98 -7.47 0.18
C ALA A 397 -0.34 -7.79 1.54
N ASP A 398 0.58 -8.76 1.60
CA ASP A 398 1.25 -9.16 2.85
C ASP A 398 2.18 -8.04 3.37
N THR A 399 2.87 -7.35 2.45
CA THR A 399 3.72 -6.21 2.78
C THR A 399 2.89 -5.05 3.32
N ILE A 400 1.74 -4.77 2.71
CA ILE A 400 0.83 -3.71 3.18
C ILE A 400 0.25 -4.08 4.55
N ALA A 401 -0.26 -5.31 4.71
CA ALA A 401 -0.77 -5.78 5.99
C ALA A 401 0.28 -5.68 7.09
N SER A 402 1.52 -6.09 6.82
CA SER A 402 2.63 -5.97 7.78
C SER A 402 2.90 -4.52 8.20
N LYS A 403 2.83 -3.57 7.25
CA LYS A 403 3.00 -2.14 7.54
C LYS A 403 1.88 -1.60 8.42
N ILE A 404 0.62 -1.94 8.12
CA ILE A 404 -0.53 -1.48 8.90
C ILE A 404 -0.49 -2.08 10.32
N ILE A 405 -0.17 -3.37 10.46
CA ILE A 405 0.01 -4.04 11.76
C ILE A 405 1.05 -3.29 12.59
N ALA A 406 2.23 -3.02 12.03
CA ALA A 406 3.29 -2.29 12.72
C ALA A 406 2.84 -0.88 13.18
N LYS A 407 2.09 -0.17 12.33
CA LYS A 407 1.54 1.16 12.67
C LYS A 407 0.51 1.09 13.81
N ASN A 408 -0.39 0.11 13.79
CA ASN A 408 -1.38 -0.09 14.84
C ASN A 408 -0.73 -0.50 16.17
N GLU A 409 0.29 -1.36 16.13
CA GLU A 409 1.08 -1.72 17.31
C GLU A 409 1.76 -0.49 17.90
N ALA A 410 2.42 0.33 17.07
CA ALA A 410 3.03 1.58 17.50
C ALA A 410 2.01 2.53 18.15
N TYR A 411 0.82 2.68 17.56
CA TYR A 411 -0.26 3.50 18.12
C TYR A 411 -0.74 3.00 19.49
N ASN A 412 -0.97 1.69 19.62
CA ASN A 412 -1.40 1.08 20.88
C ASN A 412 -0.34 1.30 21.97
N LEU A 413 0.93 1.13 21.63
CA LEU A 413 2.05 1.39 22.54
C LEU A 413 2.12 2.85 22.96
N LYS A 414 1.93 3.81 22.04
CA LYS A 414 1.86 5.26 22.35
C LYS A 414 0.78 5.54 23.41
N GLY A 415 -0.45 5.06 23.19
CA GLY A 415 -1.54 5.27 24.15
C GLY A 415 -1.33 4.60 25.52
N LYS A 416 -0.62 3.46 25.56
CA LYS A 416 -0.22 2.81 26.82
C LYS A 416 0.82 3.64 27.59
N ILE A 417 1.83 4.16 26.90
CA ILE A 417 2.89 4.93 27.56
C ILE A 417 2.40 6.31 28.01
N GLU A 418 1.55 6.98 27.24
CA GLU A 418 0.92 8.25 27.65
C GLU A 418 0.17 8.10 28.98
N LYS A 419 -0.68 7.07 29.12
CA LYS A 419 -1.40 6.76 30.38
C LYS A 419 -0.45 6.45 31.54
N ARG A 420 0.73 5.89 31.26
CA ARG A 420 1.75 5.62 32.28
C ARG A 420 2.46 6.91 32.70
N LEU A 421 2.86 7.75 31.75
CA LEU A 421 3.54 9.03 32.00
C LEU A 421 2.68 9.98 32.84
N GLN A 422 1.35 10.00 32.63
CA GLN A 422 0.41 10.78 33.44
C GLN A 422 0.42 10.44 34.93
N LYS A 423 0.82 9.21 35.30
CA LYS A 423 0.87 8.74 36.69
C LYS A 423 2.23 8.97 37.36
N LEU A 424 3.25 9.39 36.61
CA LEU A 424 4.59 9.59 37.14
C LEU A 424 4.79 11.00 37.70
N PRO A 425 5.70 11.18 38.68
CA PRO A 425 6.12 12.49 39.14
C PRO A 425 6.56 13.39 37.97
N ASN A 426 6.42 14.71 38.12
CA ASN A 426 6.82 15.68 37.10
C ASN A 426 8.33 15.92 37.06
N ASP A 427 9.11 14.84 37.01
CA ASP A 427 10.55 14.86 36.80
C ASP A 427 10.84 14.46 35.34
N LYS A 428 11.48 15.35 34.58
CA LYS A 428 11.76 15.15 33.16
C LYS A 428 12.62 13.90 32.93
N SER A 429 13.68 13.72 33.70
CA SER A 429 14.62 12.59 33.53
C SER A 429 13.94 11.25 33.82
N VAL A 430 13.15 11.17 34.89
CA VAL A 430 12.37 9.95 35.25
C VAL A 430 11.33 9.61 34.18
N ARG A 431 10.61 10.62 33.67
CA ARG A 431 9.59 10.41 32.63
C ARG A 431 10.22 9.99 31.30
N ILE A 432 11.32 10.63 30.90
CA ILE A 432 12.09 10.26 29.70
C ILE A 432 12.63 8.84 29.84
N ASP A 433 13.22 8.48 30.99
CA ASP A 433 13.70 7.12 31.20
C ASP A 433 12.57 6.09 31.16
N SER A 434 11.42 6.40 31.78
CA SER A 434 10.26 5.50 31.76
C SER A 434 9.71 5.32 30.34
N LEU A 435 9.72 6.37 29.51
CA LEU A 435 9.32 6.32 28.11
C LEU A 435 10.24 5.39 27.31
N LEU A 436 11.55 5.64 27.34
CA LEU A 436 12.52 4.87 26.56
C LEU A 436 12.70 3.44 27.09
N SER A 437 12.66 3.24 28.41
CA SER A 437 12.66 1.91 29.03
C SER A 437 11.43 1.10 28.64
N PHE A 438 10.26 1.72 28.49
CA PHE A 438 9.06 1.05 28.03
C PHE A 438 9.25 0.49 26.60
N TYR A 439 9.71 1.33 25.66
CA TYR A 439 9.98 0.86 24.29
C TYR A 439 11.13 -0.16 24.23
N HIS A 440 12.13 -0.03 25.10
CA HIS A 440 13.20 -1.02 25.22
C HIS A 440 12.69 -2.40 25.67
N GLN A 441 11.83 -2.45 26.68
CA GLN A 441 11.23 -3.69 27.19
C GLN A 441 10.35 -4.40 26.15
N GLN A 442 9.83 -3.67 25.16
CA GLN A 442 9.09 -4.25 24.03
C GLN A 442 10.00 -4.70 22.87
N GLY A 443 11.33 -4.57 22.99
CA GLY A 443 12.29 -4.89 21.94
C GLY A 443 12.35 -3.87 20.79
N ILE A 444 11.69 -2.72 20.95
CA ILE A 444 11.54 -1.71 19.89
C ILE A 444 12.70 -0.72 19.90
N PHE A 445 13.17 -0.31 21.07
CA PHE A 445 14.32 0.58 21.22
C PHE A 445 15.52 -0.14 21.86
N ASN A 446 16.64 -0.19 21.16
CA ASN A 446 17.91 -0.73 21.59
C ASN A 446 19.00 0.19 21.05
N GLY A 447 19.49 1.09 21.91
CA GLY A 447 20.09 2.30 21.40
C GLY A 447 20.66 3.26 22.44
N ALA A 448 21.17 4.38 21.94
CA ALA A 448 21.62 5.51 22.74
C ALA A 448 20.62 6.66 22.63
N ALA A 449 20.30 7.28 23.76
CA ALA A 449 19.48 8.49 23.82
C ALA A 449 20.23 9.61 24.55
N LEU A 450 20.26 10.78 23.93
CA LEU A 450 20.82 12.00 24.52
C LEU A 450 19.84 13.15 24.26
N ILE A 451 19.43 13.82 25.33
CA ILE A 451 18.57 14.99 25.29
C ILE A 451 19.24 16.11 26.08
N LYS A 452 19.41 17.25 25.41
CA LYS A 452 19.93 18.48 26.00
C LYS A 452 18.86 19.57 25.89
N GLN A 453 18.74 20.38 26.93
CA GLN A 453 17.91 21.59 26.96
C GLN A 453 18.73 22.71 27.58
N ASP A 454 18.72 23.89 26.95
CA ASP A 454 19.64 24.99 27.25
C ASP A 454 21.10 24.52 27.19
N ASP A 455 21.85 24.69 28.27
CA ASP A 455 23.25 24.25 28.38
C ASP A 455 23.41 22.94 29.17
N HIS A 456 22.31 22.25 29.50
CA HIS A 456 22.32 21.06 30.35
C HIS A 456 21.85 19.81 29.61
N ILE A 457 22.62 18.72 29.77
CA ILE A 457 22.16 17.39 29.39
C ILE A 457 21.14 16.95 30.45
N ILE A 458 19.86 17.01 30.10
CA ILE A 458 18.76 16.63 31.00
C ILE A 458 18.54 15.11 31.01
N PHE A 459 19.02 14.41 29.98
CA PHE A 459 18.96 12.96 29.90
C PHE A 459 20.06 12.38 29.00
N GLN A 460 20.76 11.34 29.47
CA GLN A 460 21.69 10.56 28.66
C GLN A 460 21.72 9.12 29.16
N LYS A 461 21.33 8.16 28.32
CA LYS A 461 21.32 6.74 28.68
C LYS A 461 21.45 5.83 27.45
N ASN A 462 22.03 4.66 27.67
CA ASN A 462 22.17 3.59 26.68
C ASN A 462 21.31 2.39 27.08
N TYR A 463 20.74 1.70 26.10
CA TYR A 463 19.78 0.61 26.28
C TYR A 463 20.19 -0.61 25.45
N GLY A 464 20.41 -1.73 26.14
CA GLY A 464 20.64 -3.04 25.52
C GLY A 464 22.02 -3.22 24.88
N LEU A 465 22.09 -3.93 23.74
CA LEU A 465 23.33 -4.53 23.22
C LEU A 465 23.76 -3.96 21.86
N SER A 466 25.04 -3.62 21.70
CA SER A 466 25.62 -3.22 20.40
C SER A 466 25.94 -4.44 19.52
N ASP A 467 26.18 -5.59 20.15
CA ASP A 467 26.36 -6.90 19.50
C ASP A 467 25.60 -7.95 20.33
N ARG A 468 24.47 -8.43 19.80
CA ARG A 468 23.58 -9.39 20.45
C ARG A 468 24.21 -10.78 20.53
N GLU A 469 24.98 -11.20 19.53
CA GLU A 469 25.60 -12.52 19.51
C GLU A 469 26.69 -12.64 20.59
N ASN A 470 27.43 -11.55 20.82
CA ASN A 470 28.55 -11.50 21.76
C ASN A 470 28.19 -10.86 23.11
N ASN A 471 26.91 -10.53 23.35
CA ASN A 471 26.44 -9.85 24.56
C ASN A 471 27.20 -8.56 24.90
N VAL A 472 27.58 -7.77 23.89
CA VAL A 472 28.31 -6.51 24.10
C VAL A 472 27.30 -5.39 24.38
N PRO A 473 27.38 -4.70 25.54
CA PRO A 473 26.45 -3.62 25.87
C PRO A 473 26.68 -2.37 25.03
N ILE A 474 25.61 -1.60 24.80
CA ILE A 474 25.73 -0.25 24.25
C ILE A 474 26.34 0.67 25.32
N THR A 475 27.34 1.44 24.92
CA THR A 475 28.06 2.43 25.73
C THR A 475 28.00 3.81 25.08
N SER A 476 28.50 4.85 25.76
CA SER A 476 28.62 6.19 25.18
C SER A 476 29.52 6.26 23.95
N ASN A 477 30.41 5.27 23.77
CA ASN A 477 31.35 5.18 22.65
C ASN A 477 30.83 4.26 21.54
N THR A 478 29.65 3.66 21.70
CA THR A 478 29.04 2.83 20.66
C THR A 478 28.66 3.70 19.46
N GLN A 479 29.19 3.31 18.31
CA GLN A 479 28.99 3.96 17.04
C GLN A 479 27.74 3.41 16.35
N PHE A 480 27.04 4.27 15.62
CA PHE A 480 25.87 3.91 14.84
C PHE A 480 26.01 4.52 13.44
N ARG A 481 25.53 3.82 12.41
CA ARG A 481 25.36 4.44 11.09
C ARG A 481 24.15 5.37 11.16
N ILE A 482 24.36 6.65 10.88
CA ILE A 482 23.34 7.69 11.03
C ILE A 482 22.44 7.84 9.79
N GLY A 483 22.66 6.99 8.78
CA GLY A 483 21.90 6.98 7.53
C GLY A 483 21.80 8.37 6.91
N SER A 484 20.59 8.74 6.53
CA SER A 484 20.31 10.00 5.83
C SER A 484 20.58 11.28 6.63
N LEU A 485 20.82 11.24 7.95
CA LEU A 485 21.32 12.40 8.69
C LEU A 485 22.63 12.93 8.08
N THR A 486 23.38 12.07 7.38
CA THR A 486 24.56 12.43 6.57
C THR A 486 24.34 13.64 5.65
N LYS A 487 23.13 13.80 5.09
CA LYS A 487 22.80 14.89 4.17
C LYS A 487 23.00 16.28 4.79
N THR A 488 22.81 16.40 6.11
CA THR A 488 23.06 17.65 6.83
C THR A 488 24.54 18.05 6.80
N PHE A 489 25.45 17.07 6.86
CA PHE A 489 26.90 17.28 6.75
C PHE A 489 27.31 17.62 5.32
N THR A 490 26.78 16.91 4.33
CA THR A 490 27.00 17.21 2.90
C THR A 490 26.57 18.63 2.55
N SER A 491 25.39 19.03 3.03
CA SER A 491 24.86 20.37 2.83
C SER A 491 25.76 21.45 3.43
N LEU A 492 26.28 21.24 4.64
CA LEU A 492 27.22 22.16 5.26
C LEU A 492 28.54 22.26 4.50
N LEU A 493 29.09 21.15 3.98
CA LEU A 493 30.28 21.19 3.11
C LEU A 493 30.04 22.03 1.85
N ILE A 494 28.88 21.89 1.21
CA ILE A 494 28.51 22.73 0.06
C ILE A 494 28.45 24.21 0.46
N GLN A 495 27.83 24.53 1.60
CA GLN A 495 27.80 25.92 2.09
C GLN A 495 29.18 26.47 2.45
N GLN A 496 30.11 25.65 2.95
CA GLN A 496 31.50 26.05 3.17
C GLN A 496 32.18 26.40 1.84
N LEU A 497 32.00 25.57 0.80
CA LEU A 497 32.56 25.84 -0.52
C LEU A 497 31.94 27.09 -1.19
N ILE A 498 30.66 27.36 -0.94
CA ILE A 498 30.01 28.62 -1.36
C ILE A 498 30.62 29.81 -0.63
N THR A 499 30.81 29.69 0.68
CA THR A 499 31.41 30.76 1.51
C THR A 499 32.86 31.04 1.11
N GLU A 500 33.58 30.01 0.64
CA GLU A 500 34.94 30.11 0.07
C GLU A 500 34.95 30.64 -1.38
N ASN A 501 33.79 31.00 -1.96
CA ASN A 501 33.62 31.40 -3.37
C ASN A 501 34.15 30.36 -4.38
N LYS A 502 34.23 29.08 -4.00
CA LYS A 502 34.66 27.99 -4.89
C LYS A 502 33.55 27.51 -5.81
N ILE A 503 32.31 27.63 -5.35
CA ILE A 503 31.09 27.27 -6.09
C ILE A 503 30.00 28.32 -5.82
N SER A 504 29.02 28.40 -6.70
CA SER A 504 27.77 29.14 -6.51
C SER A 504 26.61 28.16 -6.30
N ILE A 505 25.63 28.53 -5.49
CA ILE A 505 24.42 27.72 -5.25
C ILE A 505 23.62 27.45 -6.55
N TYR A 506 23.75 28.34 -7.54
CA TYR A 506 23.10 28.23 -8.85
C TYR A 506 24.00 27.64 -9.93
N ASP A 507 25.23 27.22 -9.59
CA ASP A 507 26.09 26.59 -10.58
C ASP A 507 25.43 25.30 -11.11
N PRO A 508 25.49 25.08 -12.43
CA PRO A 508 25.01 23.85 -13.04
C PRO A 508 25.97 22.69 -12.76
N VAL A 509 25.47 21.48 -12.58
CA VAL A 509 26.27 20.26 -12.34
C VAL A 509 27.34 20.07 -13.43
N GLY A 510 27.02 20.39 -14.68
CA GLY A 510 27.94 20.28 -15.81
C GLY A 510 29.22 21.11 -15.68
N LYS A 511 29.24 22.13 -14.83
CA LYS A 511 30.45 22.91 -14.51
C LYS A 511 31.52 22.04 -13.83
N PHE A 512 31.09 21.09 -13.01
CA PHE A 512 31.97 20.22 -12.21
C PHE A 512 32.07 18.82 -12.78
N ILE A 513 31.05 18.39 -13.56
CA ILE A 513 30.98 17.06 -14.18
C ILE A 513 30.58 17.23 -15.66
N PRO A 514 31.50 17.64 -16.55
CA PRO A 514 31.18 18.06 -17.93
C PRO A 514 30.46 17.01 -18.80
N GLY A 515 30.67 15.72 -18.53
CA GLY A 515 30.06 14.60 -19.25
C GLY A 515 28.71 14.12 -18.70
N TYR A 516 28.19 14.74 -17.64
CA TYR A 516 26.95 14.28 -17.01
C TYR A 516 25.71 14.69 -17.82
N ILE A 517 24.79 13.75 -18.03
CA ILE A 517 23.64 13.94 -18.93
C ILE A 517 22.70 15.06 -18.47
N HIS A 518 22.51 15.23 -17.17
CA HIS A 518 21.66 16.28 -16.58
C HIS A 518 22.44 17.52 -16.18
N LYS A 519 23.39 17.94 -17.03
CA LYS A 519 24.34 19.04 -16.78
C LYS A 519 23.72 20.37 -16.33
N ASN A 520 22.46 20.65 -16.69
CA ASN A 520 21.81 21.93 -16.41
C ASN A 520 21.13 22.00 -15.03
N ILE A 521 21.03 20.88 -14.31
CA ILE A 521 20.49 20.89 -12.95
C ILE A 521 21.43 21.69 -12.05
N THR A 522 20.87 22.53 -11.17
CA THR A 522 21.67 23.37 -10.27
C THR A 522 21.98 22.67 -8.95
N ILE A 523 23.02 23.13 -8.25
CA ILE A 523 23.33 22.69 -6.89
C ILE A 523 22.12 22.87 -5.95
N GLU A 524 21.42 23.99 -6.05
CA GLU A 524 20.21 24.24 -5.25
C GLU A 524 19.14 23.16 -5.47
N GLN A 525 18.90 22.77 -6.73
CA GLN A 525 17.91 21.75 -7.06
C GLN A 525 18.27 20.37 -6.51
N LEU A 526 19.58 20.06 -6.40
CA LEU A 526 20.05 18.84 -5.73
C LEU A 526 19.82 18.90 -4.21
N LEU A 527 20.17 20.03 -3.56
CA LEU A 527 20.03 20.21 -2.11
C LEU A 527 18.58 20.21 -1.64
N THR A 528 17.65 20.63 -2.50
CA THR A 528 16.23 20.79 -2.19
C THR A 528 15.37 19.63 -2.67
N HIS A 529 15.97 18.57 -3.23
CA HIS A 529 15.25 17.45 -3.85
C HIS A 529 14.25 17.86 -4.94
N THR A 530 14.56 18.94 -5.68
CA THR A 530 13.72 19.42 -6.79
C THR A 530 14.34 19.13 -8.16
N SER A 531 15.37 18.29 -8.23
CA SER A 531 16.14 18.03 -9.44
C SER A 531 15.41 17.23 -10.52
N GLY A 532 14.40 16.43 -10.15
CA GLY A 532 13.77 15.46 -11.05
C GLY A 532 14.55 14.16 -11.24
N ILE A 533 15.76 14.03 -10.68
CA ILE A 533 16.60 12.84 -10.85
C ILE A 533 16.03 11.69 -9.99
N PRO A 534 15.66 10.54 -10.60
CA PRO A 534 15.15 9.39 -9.87
C PRO A 534 16.12 8.89 -8.80
N ASN A 535 15.58 8.35 -7.70
CA ASN A 535 16.38 7.81 -6.61
C ASN A 535 17.00 6.46 -7.01
N TYR A 536 18.33 6.41 -7.17
CA TYR A 536 19.04 5.21 -7.63
C TYR A 536 18.89 4.02 -6.67
N THR A 537 18.70 4.27 -5.36
CA THR A 537 18.44 3.21 -4.37
C THR A 537 17.02 2.67 -4.40
N GLY A 538 16.10 3.31 -5.15
CA GLY A 538 14.73 2.84 -5.35
C GLY A 538 14.58 1.90 -6.55
N ARG A 539 15.64 1.70 -7.34
CA ARG A 539 15.64 0.90 -8.57
C ARG A 539 16.11 -0.52 -8.29
N GLN A 540 15.19 -1.48 -8.38
CA GLN A 540 15.46 -2.89 -8.06
C GLN A 540 16.57 -3.50 -8.94
N ASP A 541 16.65 -3.08 -10.20
CA ASP A 541 17.67 -3.49 -11.17
C ASP A 541 19.07 -2.99 -10.81
N TYR A 542 19.19 -1.90 -10.04
CA TYR A 542 20.49 -1.37 -9.60
C TYR A 542 20.94 -1.93 -8.27
N LEU A 543 19.99 -2.25 -7.38
CA LEU A 543 20.25 -2.61 -6.00
C LEU A 543 21.29 -3.74 -5.85
N ASN A 544 21.20 -4.80 -6.66
CA ASN A 544 22.14 -5.92 -6.54
C ASN A 544 23.61 -5.47 -6.76
N GLU A 545 23.87 -4.63 -7.76
CA GLU A 545 25.22 -4.19 -8.07
C GLU A 545 25.77 -3.22 -7.02
N ILE A 546 24.93 -2.27 -6.58
CA ILE A 546 25.28 -1.28 -5.55
C ILE A 546 25.56 -1.96 -4.21
N MET A 547 24.87 -3.05 -3.89
CA MET A 547 25.04 -3.74 -2.62
C MET A 547 26.28 -4.65 -2.61
N THR A 548 26.64 -5.24 -3.75
CA THR A 548 27.66 -6.30 -3.82
C THR A 548 29.04 -5.81 -4.25
N ARG A 549 29.11 -4.76 -5.09
CA ARG A 549 30.36 -4.27 -5.68
C ARG A 549 30.66 -2.85 -5.19
N GLU A 550 31.91 -2.60 -4.78
CA GLU A 550 32.34 -1.23 -4.50
C GLU A 550 32.53 -0.50 -5.83
N ILE A 551 31.92 0.68 -5.97
CA ILE A 551 31.88 1.43 -7.22
C ILE A 551 32.46 2.81 -6.95
N SER A 552 33.29 3.32 -7.86
CA SER A 552 33.86 4.66 -7.72
C SER A 552 32.74 5.71 -7.75
N LEU A 553 32.89 6.80 -6.98
CA LEU A 553 31.87 7.84 -6.92
C LEU A 553 31.52 8.43 -8.32
N PRO A 554 32.49 8.71 -9.22
CA PRO A 554 32.19 9.11 -10.59
C PRO A 554 31.36 8.08 -11.36
N ASP A 555 31.69 6.79 -11.24
CA ASP A 555 30.92 5.73 -11.91
C ASP A 555 29.50 5.62 -11.34
N ILE A 556 29.31 5.89 -10.04
CA ILE A 556 27.96 5.89 -9.46
C ILE A 556 27.10 6.99 -10.09
N VAL A 557 27.66 8.19 -10.19
CA VAL A 557 26.99 9.34 -10.81
C VAL A 557 26.63 9.04 -12.26
N ILE A 558 27.58 8.55 -13.06
CA ILE A 558 27.36 8.32 -14.48
C ILE A 558 26.41 7.15 -14.74
N LYS A 559 26.55 6.04 -13.99
CA LYS A 559 25.80 4.81 -14.26
C LYS A 559 24.41 4.77 -13.62
N PHE A 560 24.27 5.25 -12.39
CA PHE A 560 23.02 5.05 -11.62
C PHE A 560 22.24 6.34 -11.37
N CYS A 561 22.83 7.51 -11.63
CA CYS A 561 22.15 8.80 -11.46
C CYS A 561 21.82 9.46 -12.81
N SER A 562 21.83 8.75 -13.93
CA SER A 562 21.65 9.30 -15.29
C SER A 562 20.31 8.96 -15.95
N ASP A 563 19.39 8.33 -15.22
CA ASP A 563 18.04 8.02 -15.70
C ASP A 563 17.27 9.27 -16.13
N SER A 564 16.29 9.12 -17.02
CA SER A 564 15.38 10.19 -17.43
C SER A 564 14.71 10.86 -16.22
N LEU A 565 14.60 12.19 -16.26
CA LEU A 565 13.99 12.97 -15.19
C LEU A 565 12.51 12.60 -15.01
N ALA A 566 12.10 12.41 -13.76
CA ALA A 566 10.71 12.12 -13.42
C ALA A 566 9.78 13.33 -13.60
N PHE A 567 10.33 14.54 -13.48
CA PHE A 567 9.61 15.80 -13.61
C PHE A 567 10.57 16.95 -13.95
N LYS A 568 10.02 18.13 -14.23
CA LYS A 568 10.79 19.32 -14.58
C LYS A 568 11.62 19.81 -13.38
N PRO A 569 12.94 20.04 -13.51
CA PRO A 569 13.75 20.56 -12.42
C PRO A 569 13.19 21.86 -11.82
N GLY A 570 13.13 21.93 -10.49
CA GLY A 570 12.57 23.03 -9.70
C GLY A 570 11.05 23.00 -9.51
N SER A 571 10.29 22.08 -10.13
CA SER A 571 8.83 22.16 -10.09
C SER A 571 8.18 21.53 -8.85
N VAL A 572 8.69 20.41 -8.35
CA VAL A 572 8.14 19.68 -7.21
C VAL A 572 9.24 19.05 -6.37
N PHE A 573 8.95 18.77 -5.11
CA PHE A 573 9.82 18.00 -4.22
C PHE A 573 9.66 16.49 -4.50
N GLN A 574 10.78 15.78 -4.66
CA GLN A 574 10.81 14.32 -4.62
C GLN A 574 12.15 13.85 -4.04
N TYR A 575 12.12 13.28 -2.84
CA TYR A 575 13.33 12.84 -2.14
C TYR A 575 14.17 11.86 -2.98
N SER A 576 15.44 12.20 -3.20
CA SER A 576 16.35 11.41 -4.03
C SER A 576 17.76 11.36 -3.46
N ASN A 577 18.28 10.16 -3.19
CA ASN A 577 19.67 9.98 -2.76
C ASN A 577 20.65 10.37 -3.88
N SER A 578 20.25 10.22 -5.15
CA SER A 578 21.06 10.54 -6.32
C SER A 578 21.55 11.99 -6.29
N GLY A 579 20.70 12.93 -5.85
CA GLY A 579 21.08 14.34 -5.77
C GLY A 579 22.27 14.57 -4.83
N TYR A 580 22.25 13.92 -3.67
CA TYR A 580 23.31 14.04 -2.67
C TYR A 580 24.59 13.29 -3.04
N VAL A 581 24.49 12.19 -3.80
CA VAL A 581 25.66 11.51 -4.39
C VAL A 581 26.38 12.43 -5.38
N ILE A 582 25.62 13.17 -6.21
CA ILE A 582 26.18 14.15 -7.13
C ILE A 582 26.84 15.31 -6.36
N LEU A 583 26.23 15.78 -5.26
CA LEU A 583 26.86 16.78 -4.40
C LEU A 583 28.18 16.30 -3.81
N ALA A 584 28.29 15.03 -3.39
CA ALA A 584 29.56 14.45 -2.96
C ALA A 584 30.60 14.46 -4.09
N ALA A 585 30.22 14.11 -5.32
CA ALA A 585 31.12 14.16 -6.46
C ALA A 585 31.58 15.59 -6.78
N ILE A 586 30.71 16.60 -6.63
CA ILE A 586 31.08 18.02 -6.74
C ILE A 586 32.09 18.40 -5.66
N ILE A 587 31.88 17.97 -4.41
CA ILE A 587 32.83 18.21 -3.31
C ILE A 587 34.19 17.60 -3.64
N GLU A 588 34.25 16.36 -4.13
CA GLU A 588 35.52 15.73 -4.50
C GLU A 588 36.24 16.49 -5.62
N ASN A 589 35.52 16.87 -6.68
CA ASN A 589 36.10 17.61 -7.81
C ASN A 589 36.61 19.00 -7.41
N VAL A 590 35.90 19.71 -6.53
CA VAL A 590 36.26 21.07 -6.10
C VAL A 590 37.40 21.06 -5.08
N THR A 591 37.46 20.05 -4.22
CA THR A 591 38.46 19.97 -3.15
C THR A 591 39.68 19.15 -3.50
N ASN A 592 39.61 18.32 -4.55
CA ASN A 592 40.60 17.31 -4.89
C ASN A 592 40.90 16.35 -3.72
N LYS A 593 39.88 16.05 -2.90
CA LYS A 593 39.94 15.12 -1.78
C LYS A 593 38.75 14.18 -1.84
N THR A 594 38.90 12.98 -1.29
CA THR A 594 37.75 12.08 -1.18
C THR A 594 36.69 12.67 -0.26
N TYR A 595 35.43 12.28 -0.44
CA TYR A 595 34.32 12.77 0.38
C TYR A 595 34.57 12.56 1.88
N GLY A 596 35.11 11.40 2.26
CA GLY A 596 35.49 11.12 3.65
C GLY A 596 36.63 12.01 4.18
N GLN A 597 37.62 12.34 3.36
CA GLN A 597 38.68 13.27 3.72
C GLN A 597 38.14 14.69 3.91
N ALA A 598 37.26 15.15 3.01
CA ALA A 598 36.62 16.46 3.12
C ALA A 598 35.80 16.59 4.42
N LEU A 599 34.98 15.58 4.76
CA LEU A 599 34.25 15.53 6.03
C LEU A 599 35.18 15.61 7.24
N LYS A 600 36.25 14.79 7.24
CA LYS A 600 37.20 14.71 8.35
C LYS A 600 37.87 16.07 8.59
N GLU A 601 38.44 16.67 7.55
CA GLU A 601 39.21 17.90 7.66
C GLU A 601 38.36 19.13 7.96
N ARG A 602 37.14 19.20 7.40
CA ARG A 602 36.32 20.41 7.43
C ARG A 602 35.23 20.40 8.49
N ILE A 603 34.89 19.22 9.04
CA ILE A 603 33.87 19.07 10.08
C ILE A 603 34.39 18.29 11.28
N PHE A 604 34.76 17.01 11.12
CA PHE A 604 34.99 16.14 12.28
C PHE A 604 36.19 16.59 13.13
N THR A 605 37.34 16.86 12.50
CA THR A 605 38.52 17.36 13.20
C THR A 605 38.29 18.74 13.82
N PRO A 606 37.75 19.74 13.10
CA PRO A 606 37.40 21.02 13.68
C PRO A 606 36.47 20.90 14.89
N LEU A 607 35.50 19.98 14.91
CA LEU A 607 34.56 19.82 16.01
C LEU A 607 35.02 18.84 17.10
N LYS A 608 36.15 18.17 16.93
CA LYS A 608 36.60 17.06 17.79
C LYS A 608 35.57 15.92 17.86
N MET A 609 34.96 15.58 16.73
CA MET A 609 34.06 14.42 16.59
C MET A 609 34.90 13.15 16.36
N ASP A 610 35.65 12.74 17.37
CA ASP A 610 36.71 11.74 17.26
C ASP A 610 36.21 10.30 17.00
N HIS A 611 34.90 10.05 17.19
CA HIS A 611 34.27 8.75 16.92
C HIS A 611 33.42 8.78 15.64
N SER A 612 33.56 9.83 14.84
CA SER A 612 32.79 10.03 13.61
C SER A 612 33.64 9.86 12.36
N GLY A 613 33.05 9.26 11.32
CA GLY A 613 33.75 8.99 10.07
C GLY A 613 32.82 8.55 8.95
N PHE A 614 33.31 8.56 7.72
CA PHE A 614 32.59 8.06 6.55
C PHE A 614 33.14 6.70 6.15
N ALA A 615 32.26 5.71 5.99
CA ALA A 615 32.58 4.37 5.52
C ALA A 615 33.83 3.77 6.20
N LEU A 616 33.88 3.82 7.54
CA LEU A 616 34.99 3.27 8.32
C LEU A 616 35.10 1.74 8.09
N ASP A 617 36.33 1.24 8.03
CA ASP A 617 36.62 -0.19 7.82
C ASP A 617 36.12 -1.07 8.98
N SER A 618 35.95 -0.47 10.17
CA SER A 618 35.37 -1.12 11.34
C SER A 618 34.40 -0.20 12.07
N ILE A 619 33.36 -0.82 12.64
CA ILE A 619 32.37 -0.21 13.52
C ILE A 619 32.20 -1.10 14.76
N ASN A 620 32.01 -0.52 15.94
CA ASN A 620 31.91 -1.25 17.21
C ASN A 620 30.47 -1.66 17.59
N SER A 621 29.60 -1.80 16.60
CA SER A 621 28.21 -2.24 16.74
C SER A 621 27.77 -3.02 15.51
N LYS A 622 26.65 -3.73 15.64
CA LYS A 622 25.95 -4.37 14.54
C LYS A 622 24.52 -3.83 14.43
N GLY A 623 24.06 -3.64 13.21
CA GLY A 623 22.66 -3.33 12.92
C GLY A 623 21.83 -4.60 12.90
N TYR A 624 20.59 -4.52 13.38
CA TYR A 624 19.65 -5.63 13.32
C TYR A 624 18.40 -5.24 12.56
N TRP A 625 18.00 -6.06 11.60
CA TRP A 625 16.75 -5.91 10.85
C TRP A 625 15.91 -7.17 11.04
N TYR A 626 14.70 -7.04 11.59
CA TYR A 626 13.83 -8.16 11.96
C TYR A 626 14.53 -9.19 12.87
N ASN A 627 15.26 -8.69 13.87
CA ASN A 627 16.08 -9.49 14.80
C ASN A 627 17.20 -10.32 14.15
N LEU A 628 17.48 -10.13 12.86
CA LEU A 628 18.63 -10.70 12.18
C LEU A 628 19.71 -9.64 12.00
N PRO A 629 21.00 -10.00 12.02
CA PRO A 629 22.07 -9.10 11.63
C PRO A 629 21.79 -8.49 10.26
N GLU A 630 22.14 -7.23 10.09
CA GLU A 630 22.09 -6.54 8.82
C GLU A 630 22.84 -7.30 7.69
N PRO A 631 22.40 -7.16 6.42
CA PRO A 631 23.17 -7.68 5.30
C PRO A 631 24.47 -6.89 5.12
N ALA A 632 25.56 -7.58 4.76
CA ALA A 632 26.78 -6.91 4.33
C ALA A 632 26.54 -6.15 3.02
N TYR A 633 26.97 -4.89 2.96
CA TYR A 633 26.87 -4.08 1.76
C TYR A 633 27.96 -3.01 1.65
N LYS A 634 28.11 -2.41 0.47
CA LYS A 634 29.18 -1.45 0.17
C LYS A 634 28.80 -0.02 0.56
N ILE A 635 29.10 0.35 1.81
CA ILE A 635 28.76 1.66 2.42
C ILE A 635 29.29 2.85 1.61
N LYS A 636 30.46 2.74 0.96
CA LYS A 636 31.02 3.83 0.15
C LYS A 636 30.10 4.24 -1.01
N ASN A 637 29.23 3.34 -1.48
CA ASN A 637 28.33 3.59 -2.59
C ASN A 637 27.16 4.55 -2.25
N VAL A 638 27.04 5.01 -1.00
CA VAL A 638 26.03 6.00 -0.58
C VAL A 638 26.63 7.35 -0.20
N ALA A 639 27.86 7.67 -0.65
CA ALA A 639 28.54 8.93 -0.37
C ALA A 639 27.63 10.16 -0.58
N GLY A 640 27.71 11.13 0.32
CA GLY A 640 26.86 12.32 0.33
C GLY A 640 25.43 12.10 0.82
N ALA A 641 24.82 10.94 0.54
CA ALA A 641 23.46 10.63 0.92
C ALA A 641 23.35 9.87 2.26
N GLY A 642 24.37 9.09 2.62
CA GLY A 642 24.45 8.22 3.79
C GLY A 642 25.90 7.81 4.10
N GLY A 643 26.08 6.83 4.98
CA GLY A 643 27.38 6.21 5.25
C GLY A 643 28.27 6.90 6.28
N ILE A 644 27.82 7.99 6.92
CA ILE A 644 28.46 8.50 8.14
C ILE A 644 28.14 7.56 9.31
N ILE A 645 29.17 7.28 10.10
CA ILE A 645 29.15 6.62 11.40
C ILE A 645 29.41 7.70 12.45
N SER A 646 28.66 7.68 13.56
CA SER A 646 28.81 8.64 14.66
C SER A 646 28.35 8.06 16.00
N THR A 647 28.57 8.80 17.08
CA THR A 647 28.01 8.55 18.42
C THR A 647 27.03 9.66 18.81
N ALA A 648 26.20 9.44 19.84
CA ALA A 648 25.30 10.48 20.35
C ALA A 648 26.08 11.70 20.89
N ALA A 649 27.25 11.49 21.49
CA ALA A 649 28.10 12.56 22.00
C ALA A 649 28.72 13.40 20.88
N ASP A 650 29.13 12.79 19.77
CA ASP A 650 29.63 13.55 18.63
C ASP A 650 28.51 14.30 17.90
N LEU A 651 27.32 13.70 17.81
CA LEU A 651 26.15 14.40 17.25
C LEU A 651 25.70 15.59 18.13
N LEU A 652 25.97 15.57 19.43
CA LEU A 652 25.75 16.75 20.27
C LEU A 652 26.71 17.88 19.89
N LYS A 653 27.99 17.58 19.65
CA LYS A 653 28.97 18.59 19.17
C LYS A 653 28.56 19.15 17.81
N TRP A 654 27.95 18.31 16.96
CA TRP A 654 27.35 18.74 15.70
C TRP A 654 26.21 19.75 15.91
N ASP A 655 25.26 19.47 16.80
CA ASP A 655 24.19 20.42 17.17
C ASP A 655 24.78 21.75 17.68
N GLU A 656 25.70 21.69 18.64
CA GLU A 656 26.30 22.87 19.26
C GLU A 656 27.03 23.75 18.24
N ALA A 657 27.70 23.14 17.26
CA ALA A 657 28.38 23.88 16.21
C ALA A 657 27.43 24.76 15.37
N LEU A 658 26.16 24.35 15.23
CA LEU A 658 25.13 25.09 14.48
C LEU A 658 24.65 26.36 15.21
N TYR A 659 25.07 26.60 16.45
CA TYR A 659 24.83 27.87 17.16
C TYR A 659 26.04 28.82 17.13
N THR A 660 27.14 28.41 16.48
CA THR A 660 28.41 29.14 16.50
C THR A 660 28.88 29.52 15.11
N THR A 661 29.85 30.43 15.03
CA THR A 661 30.52 30.78 13.77
C THR A 661 31.72 29.89 13.43
N ARG A 662 31.86 28.73 14.11
CA ARG A 662 33.05 27.87 14.01
C ARG A 662 33.20 27.22 12.63
N LEU A 663 32.08 26.84 12.00
CA LEU A 663 32.09 26.18 10.68
C LEU A 663 31.67 27.11 9.55
N LEU A 664 30.74 28.03 9.82
CA LEU A 664 30.12 28.95 8.87
C LEU A 664 29.66 30.21 9.61
N PRO A 665 29.58 31.37 8.94
CA PRO A 665 28.88 32.55 9.48
C PRO A 665 27.42 32.23 9.81
N THR A 666 26.86 32.89 10.83
CA THR A 666 25.48 32.65 11.30
C THR A 666 24.44 32.78 10.19
N GLU A 667 24.60 33.73 9.26
CA GLU A 667 23.73 33.89 8.09
C GLU A 667 23.69 32.61 7.22
N LYS A 668 24.84 31.98 6.97
CA LYS A 668 24.94 30.77 6.17
C LYS A 668 24.39 29.55 6.91
N ILE A 669 24.52 29.50 8.24
CA ILE A 669 23.86 28.48 9.06
C ILE A 669 22.33 28.64 8.99
N ASN A 670 21.81 29.85 9.17
CA ASN A 670 20.37 30.11 9.08
C ASN A 670 19.80 29.73 7.70
N GLY A 671 20.56 29.99 6.63
CA GLY A 671 20.20 29.59 5.27
C GLY A 671 20.02 28.07 5.08
N LEU A 672 20.62 27.21 5.91
CA LEU A 672 20.39 25.76 5.87
C LEU A 672 18.95 25.38 6.24
N PHE A 673 18.30 26.22 7.05
CA PHE A 673 17.00 25.98 7.66
C PHE A 673 15.86 26.77 7.01
N GLU A 674 16.14 27.54 5.97
CA GLU A 674 15.10 28.27 5.26
C GLU A 674 14.20 27.30 4.48
N PRO A 675 12.86 27.43 4.56
CA PRO A 675 11.94 26.69 3.71
C PRO A 675 12.20 26.92 2.22
N ARG A 676 12.58 25.88 1.47
CA ARG A 676 12.84 25.97 0.02
C ARG A 676 11.88 25.17 -0.84
N SER A 677 11.38 24.05 -0.31
CA SER A 677 10.47 23.15 -1.03
C SER A 677 9.50 22.47 -0.07
N GLU A 678 8.28 22.21 -0.52
CA GLU A 678 7.24 21.60 0.30
C GLU A 678 7.35 20.08 0.25
N TYR A 679 7.50 19.44 1.41
CA TYR A 679 7.44 17.99 1.55
C TYR A 679 6.08 17.59 2.13
N VAL A 680 5.14 17.32 1.23
CA VAL A 680 3.72 17.08 1.57
C VAL A 680 3.54 15.86 2.46
N ASP A 681 4.19 14.73 2.15
CA ASP A 681 3.97 13.47 2.89
C ASP A 681 4.29 13.57 4.38
N TRP A 682 5.23 14.44 4.74
CA TRP A 682 5.65 14.64 6.13
C TRP A 682 5.16 15.97 6.71
N ASP A 683 4.31 16.69 5.97
CA ASP A 683 3.78 17.97 6.37
C ASP A 683 4.87 18.94 6.88
N ALA A 684 5.96 19.00 6.13
CA ALA A 684 7.16 19.76 6.45
C ALA A 684 7.62 20.61 5.26
N TRP A 685 8.44 21.61 5.55
CA TRP A 685 9.31 22.20 4.53
C TRP A 685 10.64 21.47 4.49
N TYR A 686 11.31 21.51 3.35
CA TYR A 686 12.70 21.07 3.21
C TYR A 686 13.59 22.27 2.88
N GLY A 687 14.62 22.45 3.70
CA GLY A 687 15.72 23.40 3.48
C GLY A 687 16.91 22.71 2.82
N TYR A 688 18.13 23.14 3.12
CA TYR A 688 19.31 22.47 2.60
C TYR A 688 19.71 21.30 3.51
N GLY A 689 19.14 20.13 3.23
CA GLY A 689 19.42 18.90 3.99
C GLY A 689 18.72 18.81 5.34
N TRP A 690 17.68 19.62 5.59
CA TRP A 690 16.94 19.66 6.85
C TRP A 690 15.44 19.72 6.59
N MET A 691 14.67 19.00 7.40
CA MET A 691 13.22 19.18 7.50
C MET A 691 12.91 20.29 8.51
N ILE A 692 11.94 21.15 8.18
CA ILE A 692 11.38 22.16 9.06
C ILE A 692 9.90 21.84 9.25
N ASP A 693 9.52 21.48 10.46
CA ASP A 693 8.19 20.97 10.74
C ASP A 693 7.10 22.05 10.57
N ARG A 694 5.91 21.64 10.10
CA ARG A 694 4.73 22.52 10.12
C ARG A 694 3.68 22.05 11.12
N LYS A 695 3.40 20.75 11.16
CA LYS A 695 2.32 20.18 11.98
C LYS A 695 2.48 18.70 12.35
N LEU A 696 3.62 18.06 12.06
CA LEU A 696 3.80 16.64 12.37
C LEU A 696 3.87 16.41 13.89
N PHE A 697 4.52 17.32 14.61
CA PHE A 697 4.66 17.28 16.05
C PHE A 697 3.70 18.25 16.74
N ASN A 698 3.23 17.89 17.95
CA ASN A 698 2.31 18.73 18.71
C ASN A 698 2.91 20.11 19.05
N GLN A 699 4.22 20.14 19.31
CA GLN A 699 4.94 21.34 19.72
C GLN A 699 5.23 22.34 18.58
N SER A 700 4.97 21.98 17.32
CA SER A 700 5.22 22.85 16.15
C SER A 700 4.36 24.11 16.12
N LYS A 701 3.28 24.14 16.90
CA LYS A 701 2.44 25.34 17.09
C LYS A 701 3.11 26.40 17.96
N LYS A 702 4.09 26.02 18.78
CA LYS A 702 4.75 26.89 19.77
C LYS A 702 6.22 27.09 19.48
N HIS A 703 6.85 26.13 18.82
CA HIS A 703 8.29 26.04 18.69
C HIS A 703 8.70 25.72 17.26
N THR A 704 9.87 26.20 16.86
CA THR A 704 10.44 25.87 15.56
C THR A 704 11.15 24.53 15.67
N LEU A 705 10.67 23.51 14.95
CA LEU A 705 11.28 22.19 14.99
C LEU A 705 12.03 21.91 13.69
N ILE A 706 13.31 21.57 13.81
CA ILE A 706 14.19 21.26 12.69
C ILE A 706 14.80 19.89 12.93
N TYR A 707 14.67 18.99 11.97
CA TYR A 707 15.07 17.61 12.17
C TYR A 707 15.57 16.96 10.88
N HIS A 708 16.26 15.83 11.03
CA HIS A 708 16.50 14.92 9.93
C HIS A 708 16.61 13.49 10.48
N PRO A 709 15.71 12.57 10.12
CA PRO A 709 15.84 11.18 10.50
C PRO A 709 16.87 10.48 9.61
N GLY A 710 17.39 9.36 10.10
CA GLY A 710 18.37 8.55 9.40
C GLY A 710 17.91 7.11 9.31
N THR A 711 17.98 6.51 8.13
CA THR A 711 17.75 5.07 7.97
C THR A 711 18.90 4.48 7.18
N ASP A 712 19.40 3.37 7.71
CA ASP A 712 20.43 2.49 7.16
C ASP A 712 20.03 1.05 7.55
N PHE A 713 20.63 0.04 6.94
CA PHE A 713 20.26 -1.36 7.22
C PHE A 713 20.49 -1.71 8.69
N GLY A 714 19.41 -1.91 9.43
CA GLY A 714 19.44 -2.21 10.85
C GLY A 714 19.76 -1.03 11.79
N TYR A 715 20.02 0.19 11.25
CA TYR A 715 20.26 1.40 12.05
C TYR A 715 19.27 2.50 11.73
N TYR A 716 18.69 3.08 12.78
CA TYR A 716 17.71 4.14 12.67
C TYR A 716 18.06 5.29 13.62
N THR A 717 17.98 6.51 13.10
CA THR A 717 18.30 7.73 13.83
C THR A 717 17.11 8.68 13.83
N MET A 718 16.92 9.36 14.95
CA MET A 718 16.15 10.60 15.03
C MET A 718 17.05 11.68 15.62
N PHE A 719 17.21 12.76 14.87
CA PHE A 719 17.93 13.95 15.29
C PHE A 719 17.00 15.14 15.10
N LEU A 720 16.53 15.72 16.21
CA LEU A 720 15.53 16.78 16.23
C LEU A 720 16.00 17.91 17.14
N ARG A 721 15.89 19.15 16.66
CA ARG A 721 16.33 20.36 17.33
C ARG A 721 15.18 21.35 17.45
N GLN A 722 15.18 22.11 18.53
CA GLN A 722 14.27 23.21 18.80
C GLN A 722 15.10 24.46 19.10
N PRO A 723 15.54 25.21 18.08
CA PRO A 723 16.51 26.29 18.24
C PRO A 723 16.05 27.41 19.17
N ASP A 724 14.75 27.71 19.17
CA ASP A 724 14.13 28.74 20.01
C ASP A 724 14.11 28.40 21.50
N ASN A 725 14.25 27.12 21.85
CA ASN A 725 14.36 26.61 23.23
C ASN A 725 15.70 25.92 23.51
N LYS A 726 16.67 26.08 22.59
CA LYS A 726 18.02 25.49 22.65
C LYS A 726 18.03 24.02 23.09
N SER A 727 17.09 23.23 22.58
CA SER A 727 16.99 21.81 22.93
C SER A 727 17.22 20.90 21.74
N VAL A 728 17.81 19.73 21.98
CA VAL A 728 18.07 18.70 20.98
C VAL A 728 17.76 17.32 21.54
N ILE A 729 17.15 16.49 20.69
CA ILE A 729 16.85 15.08 20.93
C ILE A 729 17.65 14.25 19.92
N ILE A 730 18.49 13.35 20.43
CA ILE A 730 19.31 12.43 19.65
C ILE A 730 18.97 11.01 20.07
N LEU A 731 18.34 10.25 19.17
CA LEU A 731 18.03 8.83 19.35
C LEU A 731 18.74 8.02 18.28
N LEU A 732 19.57 7.06 18.70
CA LEU A 732 20.30 6.14 17.83
C LEU A 732 19.87 4.71 18.16
N ASN A 733 19.37 3.97 17.18
CA ASN A 733 18.82 2.62 17.36
C ASN A 733 19.52 1.63 16.43
N ASN A 734 19.86 0.43 16.93
CA ASN A 734 20.38 -0.67 16.10
C ASN A 734 19.44 -1.90 16.06
N SER A 735 18.18 -1.78 16.45
CA SER A 735 17.18 -2.88 16.40
C SER A 735 16.19 -2.80 15.24
N GLY A 736 16.50 -2.00 14.21
CA GLY A 736 15.59 -1.77 13.07
C GLY A 736 14.75 -0.52 13.26
N ASP A 737 13.68 -0.40 12.46
CA ASP A 737 12.80 0.77 12.55
C ASP A 737 12.07 0.77 13.89
N PHE A 738 11.83 1.96 14.41
CA PHE A 738 11.15 2.18 15.68
C PHE A 738 10.24 3.41 15.52
N PRO A 739 9.21 3.60 16.38
CA PRO A 739 8.26 4.71 16.26
C PRO A 739 8.91 6.03 16.71
N ARG A 740 9.98 6.42 16.02
CA ARG A 740 10.89 7.51 16.38
C ARG A 740 10.25 8.88 16.34
N PHE A 741 9.24 9.06 15.49
CA PHE A 741 8.43 10.28 15.42
C PHE A 741 7.53 10.38 16.65
N ASP A 742 6.82 9.30 17.00
CA ASP A 742 5.99 9.27 18.20
C ASP A 742 6.80 9.43 19.49
N ILE A 743 7.96 8.77 19.58
CA ILE A 743 8.86 8.94 20.73
C ILE A 743 9.36 10.38 20.78
N ALA A 744 9.77 10.97 19.66
CA ALA A 744 10.21 12.37 19.64
C ALA A 744 9.10 13.35 20.01
N ASP A 745 7.86 13.13 19.56
CA ASP A 745 6.67 13.92 19.92
C ASP A 745 6.41 13.86 21.43
N LEU A 746 6.43 12.66 22.03
CA LEU A 746 6.30 12.49 23.48
C LEU A 746 7.47 13.13 24.25
N LEU A 747 8.71 13.02 23.75
CA LEU A 747 9.87 13.66 24.37
C LEU A 747 9.75 15.18 24.30
N LEU A 748 9.31 15.74 23.17
CA LEU A 748 9.03 17.16 23.00
C LEU A 748 7.98 17.66 24.00
N ASP A 749 6.91 16.90 24.20
CA ASP A 749 5.89 17.21 25.21
C ASP A 749 6.45 17.18 26.63
N LEU A 750 7.39 16.28 26.94
CA LEU A 750 8.02 16.18 28.26
C LEU A 750 9.01 17.32 28.54
N ILE A 751 9.78 17.76 27.54
CA ILE A 751 10.80 18.81 27.75
C ILE A 751 10.21 20.23 27.69
N ASN A 752 9.06 20.41 27.04
CA ASN A 752 8.34 21.70 26.93
C ASN A 752 7.21 21.86 27.98
N GLN A 753 7.11 20.94 28.93
CA GLN A 753 6.21 21.01 30.08
C GLN A 753 6.68 21.96 31.18
#